data_AF-A0A094H1V6-F1
#
_entry.id   AF-A0A094H1V6-F1
#
_cell.length_a   1.000
_cell.length_b   1.000
_cell.length_c   1.000
_cell.angle_alpha   90.00
_cell.angle_beta   90.00
_cell.angle_gamma   90.00
#
_symmetry.space_group_name_H-M   'P 1'
#
loop_
_entity.id
_entity.type
_entity.pdbx_description
1 polymer ?
#
loop_
_entity_poly.entity_id
_entity_poly.type
_entity_poly.pdbx_seq_one_letter_code
_entity_poly.pdbx_strand_id
1 'polypeptide(L)'
;MVKLEDFGVEQWMDKYETTPDVLNIAETCAASVSIDELVALCEDKKAPGPLDTSVTLTYGAIRGSDKLRQRLADLYSVRAASPMSLESILITPGAISANFLVLYKLIGPGDHVICMYPTYQQLYSVPESLGAEVSLWKLRREKNYVPDVAELEQLVKPNTKLIIINNPNNPTGAVIRKSALQAIISFARERDITILSDEVYRPLFHGISPVDDEYPPSLISMGYDKAIVTGSMSKAYGLAGIRTGWIACRNPETIEALASARDYTTISVSQLDDQVASYALSANVIHALLSRNINLAKTNVALVEKFVNDHSSVCSWVKPLAGTTAFIQFKKNGEPVDDVAFCLDVLEKTKAMILPGSKGFGHERGFDYKGYVRIGYVCHTAVLKEALERMSKYVAEELVGGAFPKYRSISLARTTRHGEKPGLAGPDPTLREVMNLWGMDPRDIDPTEGGIAAPLPASLHCTAARYWLGLCFFAIFDMSTDKMVSSAGVCWTLADDFAQWWAEGEVVTGKEKGVGSVGSVTPISPESTAGVAPTPGPMEQVTCPSLVEEASQAALTAQTSGSLRDSGSRLFSIRPSPKGGMGAFALSDIAESTVIMKELALFLATDGKGHLAEELEKLSVEERTEFSKLACYELLDRDRDTAIFKTNRFRTGSSSGIFLVASRFNHSCNPVIRYSYDYSNRQLIFSTKRDVKEGEELTIMYTPNSQYLSMDYGFLCDCGVCDPPLKVPVYYDRWADKVPHETDDW
;
A
#
# COMPACT_ATOMS: atom_id res chain seq x y z
N MET A 1 24.41 14.22 -3.57
CA MET A 1 24.07 12.90 -2.98
C MET A 1 23.05 12.23 -3.88
N VAL A 2 23.03 10.90 -3.95
CA VAL A 2 21.97 10.16 -4.66
C VAL A 2 20.63 10.48 -3.99
N LYS A 3 19.57 10.70 -4.77
CA LYS A 3 18.21 10.82 -4.25
C LYS A 3 17.61 9.42 -4.19
N LEU A 4 17.51 8.87 -2.99
CA LEU A 4 16.78 7.64 -2.69
C LEU A 4 15.95 7.94 -1.45
N GLU A 5 14.65 7.67 -1.48
CA GLU A 5 13.81 7.87 -0.31
C GLU A 5 13.98 6.75 0.72
N ASP A 6 13.69 7.06 1.99
CA ASP A 6 13.65 6.06 3.06
C ASP A 6 12.67 4.92 2.73
N PHE A 7 13.02 3.69 3.08
CA PHE A 7 12.14 2.55 2.83
C PHE A 7 10.98 2.56 3.85
N GLY A 8 9.77 2.96 3.44
CA GLY A 8 8.65 3.26 4.33
C GLY A 8 8.19 2.07 5.18
N VAL A 9 8.26 0.86 4.61
CA VAL A 9 8.04 -0.41 5.33
C VAL A 9 9.13 -0.66 6.37
N GLU A 10 10.41 -0.65 5.98
CA GLU A 10 11.50 -0.99 6.90
C GLU A 10 11.59 0.04 8.04
N GLN A 11 11.43 1.34 7.76
CA GLN A 11 11.34 2.39 8.79
C GLN A 11 10.13 2.25 9.75
N TRP A 12 9.15 1.43 9.42
CA TRP A 12 8.08 1.03 10.34
C TRP A 12 8.47 -0.21 11.14
N MET A 13 9.06 -1.21 10.49
CA MET A 13 9.55 -2.44 11.14
C MET A 13 10.64 -2.10 12.17
N ASP A 14 11.72 -1.44 11.76
CA ASP A 14 12.87 -1.04 12.59
C ASP A 14 12.47 -0.33 13.89
N LYS A 15 11.41 0.49 13.83
CA LYS A 15 10.97 1.33 14.95
C LYS A 15 10.08 0.57 15.96
N TYR A 16 9.32 -0.43 15.51
CA TYR A 16 8.24 -1.01 16.32
C TYR A 16 8.31 -2.53 16.49
N GLU A 17 9.09 -3.26 15.68
CA GLU A 17 9.18 -4.72 15.73
C GLU A 17 9.78 -5.26 17.03
N THR A 18 10.62 -4.47 17.71
CA THR A 18 11.19 -4.80 19.03
C THR A 18 10.38 -4.25 20.21
N THR A 19 9.12 -3.86 20.00
CA THR A 19 8.24 -3.37 21.09
C THR A 19 7.99 -4.50 22.10
N PRO A 20 8.10 -4.26 23.42
CA PRO A 20 7.80 -5.29 24.42
C PRO A 20 6.40 -5.87 24.29
N ASP A 21 6.30 -7.20 24.41
CA ASP A 21 5.08 -8.00 24.31
C ASP A 21 4.30 -7.86 22.97
N VAL A 22 4.97 -7.44 21.90
CA VAL A 22 4.37 -7.22 20.58
C VAL A 22 3.89 -8.52 19.93
N LEU A 23 2.66 -8.48 19.42
CA LEU A 23 2.09 -9.50 18.54
C LEU A 23 2.31 -9.03 17.11
N ASN A 24 3.46 -9.38 16.53
CA ASN A 24 3.82 -8.98 15.18
C ASN A 24 2.94 -9.71 14.14
N ILE A 25 2.02 -8.96 13.53
CA ILE A 25 1.22 -9.34 12.36
C ILE A 25 1.41 -8.33 11.23
N ALA A 26 2.58 -7.67 11.20
CA ALA A 26 3.02 -6.77 10.14
C ALA A 26 4.02 -7.45 9.20
N GLU A 27 4.80 -8.41 9.70
CA GLU A 27 5.78 -9.20 8.93
C GLU A 27 5.09 -10.09 7.86
N THR A 28 5.65 -10.16 6.65
CA THR A 28 5.09 -10.96 5.54
C THR A 28 5.79 -12.29 5.29
N CYS A 29 6.53 -12.84 6.24
CA CYS A 29 7.09 -14.19 6.10
C CYS A 29 6.03 -15.25 6.47
N ALA A 30 6.13 -16.46 5.90
CA ALA A 30 5.52 -17.61 6.54
C ALA A 30 6.28 -17.91 7.84
N ALA A 31 5.59 -18.40 8.88
CA ALA A 31 6.13 -18.60 10.21
C ALA A 31 7.48 -19.33 10.15
N SER A 32 8.52 -18.63 10.62
CA SER A 32 9.91 -19.03 10.45
C SER A 32 10.18 -20.46 10.93
N VAL A 33 11.16 -21.10 10.30
CA VAL A 33 11.53 -22.50 10.55
C VAL A 33 12.97 -22.54 11.04
N SER A 34 13.18 -23.10 12.24
CA SER A 34 14.52 -23.38 12.76
C SER A 34 15.20 -24.54 12.00
N ILE A 35 16.52 -24.68 12.15
CA ILE A 35 17.25 -25.80 11.54
C ILE A 35 16.71 -27.16 12.04
N ASP A 36 16.38 -27.26 13.33
CA ASP A 36 15.84 -28.50 13.92
C ASP A 36 14.44 -28.83 13.39
N GLU A 37 13.56 -27.83 13.24
CA GLU A 37 12.26 -28.04 12.58
C GLU A 37 12.41 -28.42 11.10
N LEU A 38 13.37 -27.83 10.38
CA LEU A 38 13.65 -28.15 8.99
C LEU A 38 14.15 -29.60 8.83
N VAL A 39 14.98 -30.08 9.76
CA VAL A 39 15.40 -31.49 9.83
C VAL A 39 14.21 -32.39 10.23
N ALA A 40 13.35 -31.95 11.16
CA ALA A 40 12.16 -32.69 11.55
C ALA A 40 11.15 -32.86 10.40
N LEU A 41 11.11 -31.92 9.45
CA LEU A 41 10.31 -31.99 8.22
C LEU A 41 10.87 -32.98 7.17
N CYS A 42 12.13 -33.43 7.27
CA CYS A 42 12.72 -34.35 6.30
C CYS A 42 12.07 -35.74 6.36
N GLU A 43 11.58 -36.24 5.23
CA GLU A 43 10.94 -37.55 5.11
C GLU A 43 11.94 -38.70 5.33
N ASP A 44 13.18 -38.55 4.85
CA ASP A 44 14.28 -39.47 5.15
C ASP A 44 14.97 -39.09 6.47
N LYS A 45 14.66 -39.83 7.55
CA LYS A 45 15.27 -39.65 8.87
C LYS A 45 16.73 -40.10 8.97
N LYS A 46 17.31 -40.70 7.93
CA LYS A 46 18.73 -41.08 7.85
C LYS A 46 19.56 -40.12 7.00
N ALA A 47 18.93 -39.19 6.29
CA ALA A 47 19.65 -38.16 5.55
C ALA A 47 20.49 -37.30 6.50
N PRO A 48 21.72 -36.89 6.10
CA PRO A 48 22.50 -35.95 6.88
C PRO A 48 21.76 -34.61 6.98
N GLY A 49 21.99 -33.88 8.09
CA GLY A 49 21.43 -32.55 8.30
C GLY A 49 21.91 -31.52 7.26
N PRO A 50 21.37 -30.29 7.29
CA PRO A 50 21.65 -29.28 6.28
C PRO A 50 23.11 -28.82 6.23
N LEU A 51 23.85 -28.86 7.36
CA LEU A 51 25.19 -28.30 7.48
C LEU A 51 26.28 -29.37 7.50
N ASP A 52 27.21 -29.30 6.56
CA ASP A 52 28.50 -29.97 6.61
C ASP A 52 29.54 -29.05 7.28
N THR A 53 29.88 -29.37 8.53
CA THR A 53 30.85 -28.62 9.34
C THR A 53 32.31 -28.90 8.97
N SER A 54 32.58 -29.81 8.04
CA SER A 54 33.93 -30.08 7.52
C SER A 54 34.33 -29.18 6.34
N VAL A 55 33.36 -28.51 5.70
CA VAL A 55 33.60 -27.60 4.58
C VAL A 55 34.39 -26.36 5.04
N THR A 56 35.53 -26.11 4.41
CA THR A 56 36.31 -24.89 4.64
C THR A 56 35.54 -23.66 4.13
N LEU A 57 35.35 -22.67 5.01
CA LEU A 57 34.64 -21.43 4.69
C LEU A 57 35.52 -20.51 3.85
N THR A 58 35.20 -20.42 2.57
CA THR A 58 35.83 -19.60 1.52
C THR A 58 34.77 -18.75 0.83
N TYR A 59 35.07 -18.16 -0.34
CA TYR A 59 34.03 -17.57 -1.20
C TYR A 59 33.03 -18.59 -1.75
N GLY A 60 33.34 -19.89 -1.69
CA GLY A 60 32.48 -20.96 -2.19
C GLY A 60 32.27 -20.90 -3.72
N ALA A 61 31.17 -21.49 -4.18
CA ALA A 61 30.74 -21.37 -5.57
C ALA A 61 30.20 -19.96 -5.82
N ILE A 62 30.90 -19.16 -6.63
CA ILE A 62 30.60 -17.74 -6.85
C ILE A 62 29.15 -17.52 -7.34
N ARG A 63 28.61 -18.41 -8.18
CA ARG A 63 27.22 -18.35 -8.68
C ARG A 63 26.16 -18.92 -7.71
N GLY A 64 26.59 -19.49 -6.59
CA GLY A 64 25.84 -20.47 -5.79
C GLY A 64 26.12 -21.91 -6.23
N SER A 65 25.89 -22.89 -5.34
CA SER A 65 26.23 -24.29 -5.60
C SER A 65 25.38 -24.90 -6.71
N ASP A 66 25.97 -25.83 -7.48
CA ASP A 66 25.24 -26.55 -8.53
C ASP A 66 24.03 -27.31 -7.97
N LYS A 67 24.13 -27.79 -6.73
CA LYS A 67 23.04 -28.45 -5.99
C LYS A 67 21.85 -27.50 -5.76
N LEU A 68 22.10 -26.26 -5.35
CA LEU A 68 21.05 -25.25 -5.17
C LEU A 68 20.50 -24.78 -6.51
N ARG A 69 21.38 -24.44 -7.46
CA ARG A 69 21.02 -23.96 -8.80
C ARG A 69 20.18 -24.98 -9.58
N GLN A 70 20.55 -26.27 -9.54
CA GLN A 70 19.78 -27.33 -10.19
C GLN A 70 18.40 -27.49 -9.56
N ARG A 71 18.28 -27.52 -8.23
CA ARG A 71 16.97 -27.65 -7.55
C ARG A 71 16.01 -26.51 -7.89
N LEU A 72 16.53 -25.28 -8.03
CA LEU A 72 15.75 -24.14 -8.50
C LEU A 72 15.36 -24.26 -9.99
N ALA A 73 16.28 -24.72 -10.85
CA ALA A 73 15.98 -24.98 -12.25
C ALA A 73 14.91 -26.07 -12.43
N ASP A 74 14.96 -27.13 -11.64
CA ASP A 74 13.95 -28.20 -11.61
C ASP A 74 12.57 -27.63 -11.23
N LEU A 75 12.49 -26.78 -10.21
CA LEU A 75 11.24 -26.14 -9.76
C LEU A 75 10.59 -25.25 -10.82
N TYR A 76 11.37 -24.53 -11.62
CA TYR A 76 10.85 -23.74 -12.75
C TYR A 76 10.55 -24.58 -14.00
N SER A 77 11.14 -25.77 -14.11
CA SER A 77 10.87 -26.74 -15.19
C SER A 77 9.51 -27.42 -15.04
N VAL A 78 8.96 -27.49 -13.83
CA VAL A 78 7.61 -28.03 -13.59
C VAL A 78 6.57 -27.26 -14.39
N ARG A 79 5.94 -27.95 -15.36
CA ARG A 79 4.94 -27.41 -16.32
C ARG A 79 5.48 -26.33 -17.28
N ALA A 80 6.79 -26.22 -17.44
CA ALA A 80 7.38 -25.42 -18.52
C ALA A 80 7.36 -26.19 -19.85
N ALA A 81 7.37 -25.47 -20.98
CA ALA A 81 7.49 -26.08 -22.30
C ALA A 81 8.87 -26.73 -22.55
N SER A 82 9.91 -26.26 -21.84
CA SER A 82 11.26 -26.82 -21.85
C SER A 82 11.88 -26.76 -20.45
N PRO A 83 12.68 -27.78 -20.05
CA PRO A 83 13.46 -27.73 -18.83
C PRO A 83 14.43 -26.53 -18.81
N MET A 84 14.68 -26.00 -17.62
CA MET A 84 15.71 -24.98 -17.39
C MET A 84 17.03 -25.62 -16.97
N SER A 85 18.14 -24.98 -17.34
CA SER A 85 19.48 -25.37 -16.89
C SER A 85 19.79 -24.70 -15.55
N LEU A 86 20.69 -25.28 -14.77
CA LEU A 86 21.27 -24.63 -13.59
C LEU A 86 22.04 -23.33 -13.94
N GLU A 87 22.49 -23.17 -15.19
CA GLU A 87 23.07 -21.92 -15.71
C GLU A 87 22.02 -20.83 -16.00
N SER A 88 20.72 -21.15 -15.95
CA SER A 88 19.64 -20.15 -15.96
C SER A 88 19.37 -19.53 -14.58
N ILE A 89 20.13 -19.91 -13.55
CA ILE A 89 19.93 -19.53 -12.15
C ILE A 89 21.19 -18.85 -11.59
N LEU A 90 21.01 -17.69 -10.95
CA LEU A 90 22.06 -16.94 -10.27
C LEU A 90 21.66 -16.70 -8.81
N ILE A 91 22.40 -17.25 -7.85
CA ILE A 91 22.08 -17.10 -6.41
C ILE A 91 22.57 -15.74 -5.89
N THR A 92 21.79 -15.15 -4.98
CA THR A 92 21.98 -13.81 -4.41
C THR A 92 21.65 -13.77 -2.91
N PRO A 93 22.13 -12.77 -2.15
CA PRO A 93 21.71 -12.53 -0.76
C PRO A 93 20.24 -12.05 -0.62
N GLY A 94 19.30 -12.94 -0.88
CA GLY A 94 17.87 -12.69 -0.85
C GLY A 94 17.36 -12.02 -2.13
N ALA A 95 16.04 -11.88 -2.23
CA ALA A 95 15.39 -11.23 -3.37
C ALA A 95 15.68 -9.71 -3.42
N ILE A 96 15.96 -9.07 -2.28
CA ILE A 96 16.35 -7.65 -2.25
C ILE A 96 17.64 -7.42 -3.04
N SER A 97 18.64 -8.29 -2.92
CA SER A 97 19.85 -8.24 -3.74
C SER A 97 19.61 -8.69 -5.18
N ALA A 98 18.68 -9.64 -5.41
CA ALA A 98 18.29 -10.05 -6.76
C ALA A 98 17.68 -8.88 -7.56
N ASN A 99 16.64 -8.24 -7.00
CA ASN A 99 15.98 -7.07 -7.56
C ASN A 99 16.96 -5.92 -7.77
N PHE A 100 17.76 -5.60 -6.75
CA PHE A 100 18.77 -4.53 -6.87
C PHE A 100 19.75 -4.82 -8.02
N LEU A 101 20.28 -6.04 -8.11
CA LEU A 101 21.25 -6.42 -9.13
C LEU A 101 20.67 -6.34 -10.56
N VAL A 102 19.42 -6.77 -10.75
CA VAL A 102 18.72 -6.64 -12.03
C VAL A 102 18.56 -5.17 -12.42
N LEU A 103 18.06 -4.34 -11.49
CA LEU A 103 17.78 -2.93 -11.76
C LEU A 103 19.08 -2.14 -11.96
N TYR A 104 20.09 -2.35 -11.12
CA TYR A 104 21.42 -1.74 -11.22
C TYR A 104 22.15 -2.07 -12.53
N LYS A 105 21.95 -3.28 -13.07
CA LYS A 105 22.57 -3.69 -14.34
C LYS A 105 21.80 -3.20 -15.57
N LEU A 106 20.47 -3.18 -15.52
CA LEU A 106 19.63 -2.94 -16.70
C LEU A 106 19.17 -1.49 -16.85
N ILE A 107 19.12 -0.71 -15.78
CA ILE A 107 18.49 0.62 -15.76
C ILE A 107 19.51 1.74 -15.55
N GLY A 108 19.36 2.83 -16.29
CA GLY A 108 20.13 4.06 -16.12
C GLY A 108 19.41 5.30 -16.68
N PRO A 109 20.11 6.45 -16.72
CA PRO A 109 19.52 7.72 -17.14
C PRO A 109 18.94 7.70 -18.56
N GLY A 110 17.69 8.13 -18.69
CA GLY A 110 16.97 8.17 -19.97
C GLY A 110 16.21 6.89 -20.34
N ASP A 111 16.35 5.81 -19.58
CA ASP A 111 15.45 4.66 -19.68
C ASP A 111 14.07 5.01 -19.10
N HIS A 112 13.02 4.35 -19.62
CA HIS A 112 11.67 4.39 -19.02
C HIS A 112 11.27 3.00 -18.49
N VAL A 113 10.65 2.97 -17.32
CA VAL A 113 10.21 1.76 -16.60
C VAL A 113 8.72 1.86 -16.27
N ILE A 114 7.97 0.79 -16.51
CA ILE A 114 6.58 0.67 -16.04
C ILE A 114 6.57 -0.28 -14.84
N CYS A 115 6.10 0.17 -13.67
CA CYS A 115 6.09 -0.63 -12.44
C CYS A 115 4.66 -0.79 -11.91
N MET A 116 4.24 -2.03 -11.59
CA MET A 116 2.98 -2.27 -10.85
C MET A 116 2.94 -1.47 -9.54
N TYR A 117 1.78 -0.92 -9.19
CA TYR A 117 1.64 -0.07 -8.01
C TYR A 117 0.25 -0.22 -7.36
N PRO A 118 0.11 -0.53 -6.06
CA PRO A 118 1.17 -0.62 -5.07
C PRO A 118 1.96 -1.93 -5.19
N THR A 119 3.25 -1.84 -4.94
CA THR A 119 4.16 -2.98 -4.91
C THR A 119 5.26 -2.78 -3.86
N TYR A 120 6.23 -3.69 -3.77
CA TYR A 120 7.41 -3.51 -2.92
C TYR A 120 8.27 -2.32 -3.37
N GLN A 121 8.49 -1.33 -2.49
CA GLN A 121 9.04 0.00 -2.83
C GLN A 121 10.33 -0.01 -3.65
N GLN A 122 11.21 -1.00 -3.42
CA GLN A 122 12.46 -1.17 -4.18
C GLN A 122 12.26 -1.16 -5.70
N LEU A 123 11.13 -1.72 -6.17
CA LEU A 123 10.85 -1.96 -7.57
C LEU A 123 10.60 -0.66 -8.37
N TYR A 124 10.21 0.44 -7.72
CA TYR A 124 10.09 1.76 -8.35
C TYR A 124 11.16 2.76 -7.87
N SER A 125 11.51 2.77 -6.58
CA SER A 125 12.48 3.75 -6.05
C SER A 125 13.93 3.49 -6.46
N VAL A 126 14.34 2.25 -6.74
CA VAL A 126 15.69 1.99 -7.28
C VAL A 126 15.83 2.53 -8.70
N PRO A 127 14.94 2.24 -9.67
CA PRO A 127 14.97 2.86 -11.00
C PRO A 127 15.00 4.40 -10.97
N GLU A 128 14.16 5.03 -10.13
CA GLU A 128 14.17 6.49 -9.94
C GLU A 128 15.55 7.00 -9.48
N SER A 129 16.16 6.33 -8.50
CA SER A 129 17.49 6.68 -7.99
C SER A 129 18.63 6.49 -9.00
N LEU A 130 18.43 5.62 -10.00
CA LEU A 130 19.33 5.38 -11.14
C LEU A 130 19.10 6.37 -12.30
N GLY A 131 18.12 7.28 -12.18
CA GLY A 131 17.82 8.32 -13.16
C GLY A 131 16.87 7.91 -14.27
N ALA A 132 16.18 6.77 -14.15
CA ALA A 132 15.14 6.39 -15.08
C ALA A 132 13.81 7.09 -14.74
N GLU A 133 12.98 7.28 -15.77
CA GLU A 133 11.59 7.70 -15.57
C GLU A 133 10.74 6.47 -15.23
N VAL A 134 9.88 6.58 -14.20
CA VAL A 134 9.00 5.48 -13.77
C VAL A 134 7.52 5.86 -13.92
N SER A 135 6.80 5.08 -14.72
CA SER A 135 5.34 5.11 -14.79
C SER A 135 4.74 4.07 -13.85
N LEU A 136 3.90 4.52 -12.90
CA LEU A 136 3.22 3.65 -11.94
C LEU A 136 1.92 3.08 -12.55
N TRP A 137 1.91 1.77 -12.80
CA TRP A 137 0.75 1.03 -13.31
C TRP A 137 -0.20 0.70 -12.15
N LYS A 138 -1.17 1.59 -11.93
CA LYS A 138 -2.02 1.62 -10.73
C LYS A 138 -3.06 0.48 -10.69
N LEU A 139 -2.88 -0.45 -9.77
CA LEU A 139 -3.82 -1.52 -9.44
C LEU A 139 -5.05 -0.96 -8.73
N ARG A 140 -6.23 -1.38 -9.17
CA ARG A 140 -7.53 -0.90 -8.69
C ARG A 140 -8.25 -1.94 -7.86
N ARG A 141 -8.81 -1.53 -6.72
CA ARG A 141 -9.50 -2.42 -5.77
C ARG A 141 -10.75 -3.04 -6.39
N GLU A 142 -11.50 -2.24 -7.12
CA GLU A 142 -12.71 -2.60 -7.88
C GLU A 142 -12.42 -3.58 -9.03
N LYS A 143 -11.16 -3.68 -9.49
CA LYS A 143 -10.67 -4.73 -10.40
C LYS A 143 -9.95 -5.87 -9.65
N ASN A 144 -10.22 -6.05 -8.35
CA ASN A 144 -9.58 -7.03 -7.47
C ASN A 144 -8.05 -6.96 -7.43
N TYR A 145 -7.48 -5.76 -7.66
CA TYR A 145 -6.05 -5.52 -7.84
C TYR A 145 -5.39 -6.34 -8.97
N VAL A 146 -6.17 -6.85 -9.93
CA VAL A 146 -5.63 -7.45 -11.16
C VAL A 146 -5.19 -6.30 -12.08
N PRO A 147 -3.95 -6.33 -12.62
CA PRO A 147 -3.48 -5.31 -13.55
C PRO A 147 -4.28 -5.33 -14.87
N ASP A 148 -4.58 -4.14 -15.40
CA ASP A 148 -5.28 -3.98 -16.68
C ASP A 148 -4.27 -3.76 -17.81
N VAL A 149 -4.11 -4.78 -18.66
CA VAL A 149 -3.09 -4.80 -19.72
C VAL A 149 -3.35 -3.74 -20.80
N ALA A 150 -4.61 -3.31 -20.98
CA ALA A 150 -4.94 -2.25 -21.94
C ALA A 150 -4.34 -0.88 -21.56
N GLU A 151 -3.99 -0.68 -20.28
CA GLU A 151 -3.35 0.56 -19.81
C GLU A 151 -1.87 0.64 -20.19
N LEU A 152 -1.22 -0.49 -20.51
CA LEU A 152 0.17 -0.48 -20.94
C LEU A 152 0.36 0.31 -22.25
N GLU A 153 -0.65 0.35 -23.14
CA GLU A 153 -0.63 1.20 -24.35
C GLU A 153 -0.59 2.71 -24.04
N GLN A 154 -1.08 3.13 -22.87
CA GLN A 154 -1.07 4.53 -22.43
C GLN A 154 0.19 4.89 -21.63
N LEU A 155 0.80 3.89 -20.98
CA LEU A 155 2.01 4.05 -20.17
C LEU A 155 3.29 3.87 -21.00
N VAL A 156 3.25 3.12 -22.10
CA VAL A 156 4.44 2.81 -22.91
C VAL A 156 4.94 4.01 -23.71
N LYS A 157 6.26 4.12 -23.74
CA LYS A 157 7.05 5.13 -24.45
C LYS A 157 8.10 4.44 -25.36
N PRO A 158 8.62 5.11 -26.39
CA PRO A 158 9.66 4.56 -27.27
C PRO A 158 10.94 4.09 -26.55
N ASN A 159 11.23 4.62 -25.36
CA ASN A 159 12.35 4.25 -24.49
C ASN A 159 11.95 3.31 -23.32
N THR A 160 10.78 2.67 -23.38
CA THR A 160 10.37 1.70 -22.34
C THR A 160 11.24 0.46 -22.42
N LYS A 161 11.98 0.18 -21.35
CA LYS A 161 12.99 -0.88 -21.31
C LYS A 161 12.57 -2.06 -20.45
N LEU A 162 11.81 -1.78 -19.39
CA LEU A 162 11.43 -2.74 -18.36
C LEU A 162 9.98 -2.54 -17.91
N ILE A 163 9.23 -3.63 -17.87
CA ILE A 163 7.97 -3.74 -17.12
C ILE A 163 8.27 -4.54 -15.85
N ILE A 164 7.80 -4.06 -14.69
CA ILE A 164 8.03 -4.71 -13.39
C ILE A 164 6.69 -5.13 -12.79
N ILE A 165 6.59 -6.41 -12.45
CA ILE A 165 5.44 -7.02 -11.79
C ILE A 165 5.86 -7.71 -10.49
N ASN A 166 4.94 -7.83 -9.53
CA ASN A 166 5.10 -8.64 -8.34
C ASN A 166 3.91 -9.59 -8.23
N ASN A 167 4.15 -10.91 -8.28
CA ASN A 167 3.10 -11.90 -8.40
C ASN A 167 3.41 -13.18 -7.59
N PRO A 168 2.69 -13.49 -6.51
CA PRO A 168 1.63 -12.68 -5.85
C PRO A 168 2.11 -11.30 -5.36
N ASN A 169 1.21 -10.31 -5.34
CA ASN A 169 1.57 -8.91 -5.05
C ASN A 169 1.61 -8.56 -3.54
N ASN A 170 2.62 -7.79 -3.13
CA ASN A 170 2.71 -7.11 -1.82
C ASN A 170 2.20 -5.66 -1.95
N PRO A 171 1.18 -5.21 -1.20
CA PRO A 171 0.59 -5.83 0.01
C PRO A 171 -0.66 -6.69 -0.22
N THR A 172 -1.21 -6.71 -1.44
CA THR A 172 -2.62 -7.11 -1.67
C THR A 172 -2.88 -8.62 -1.62
N GLY A 173 -1.86 -9.47 -1.77
CA GLY A 173 -2.02 -10.92 -1.92
C GLY A 173 -2.81 -11.32 -3.18
N ALA A 174 -2.93 -10.40 -4.12
CA ALA A 174 -3.59 -10.61 -5.41
C ALA A 174 -2.69 -11.42 -6.35
N VAL A 175 -3.33 -12.14 -7.27
CA VAL A 175 -2.68 -13.03 -8.25
C VAL A 175 -3.00 -12.55 -9.65
N ILE A 176 -1.96 -12.34 -10.46
CA ILE A 176 -2.10 -12.16 -11.91
C ILE A 176 -2.33 -13.55 -12.51
N ARG A 177 -3.53 -13.78 -13.07
CA ARG A 177 -3.91 -15.07 -13.67
C ARG A 177 -3.14 -15.35 -14.95
N LYS A 178 -3.11 -16.63 -15.35
CA LYS A 178 -2.43 -17.11 -16.57
C LYS A 178 -2.79 -16.32 -17.83
N SER A 179 -4.07 -16.04 -18.08
CA SER A 179 -4.53 -15.23 -19.22
C SER A 179 -3.91 -13.82 -19.23
N ALA A 180 -3.92 -13.13 -18.09
CA ALA A 180 -3.36 -11.79 -17.94
C ALA A 180 -1.82 -11.79 -18.07
N LEU A 181 -1.12 -12.78 -17.47
CA LEU A 181 0.32 -12.97 -17.67
C LEU A 181 0.66 -13.18 -19.16
N GLN A 182 -0.15 -13.96 -19.87
CA GLN A 182 0.03 -14.19 -21.30
C GLN A 182 -0.15 -12.90 -22.12
N ALA A 183 -1.12 -12.06 -21.77
CA ALA A 183 -1.34 -10.77 -22.42
C ALA A 183 -0.18 -9.79 -22.16
N ILE A 184 0.36 -9.73 -20.92
CA ILE A 184 1.55 -8.94 -20.59
C ILE A 184 2.77 -9.40 -21.41
N ILE A 185 2.98 -10.72 -21.52
CA ILE A 185 4.05 -11.30 -22.35
C ILE A 185 3.88 -10.92 -23.82
N SER A 186 2.67 -10.99 -24.37
CA SER A 186 2.41 -10.62 -25.77
C SER A 186 2.72 -9.14 -26.01
N PHE A 187 2.20 -8.24 -25.16
CA PHE A 187 2.46 -6.81 -25.23
C PHE A 187 3.96 -6.48 -25.20
N ALA A 188 4.70 -7.09 -24.27
CA ALA A 188 6.13 -6.89 -24.11
C ALA A 188 6.94 -7.46 -25.29
N ARG A 189 6.57 -8.67 -25.78
CA ARG A 189 7.22 -9.33 -26.92
C ARG A 189 7.08 -8.53 -28.21
N GLU A 190 5.91 -7.94 -28.48
CA GLU A 190 5.67 -7.07 -29.64
C GLU A 190 6.57 -5.82 -29.67
N ARG A 191 7.04 -5.38 -28.50
CA ARG A 191 7.81 -4.14 -28.30
C ARG A 191 9.24 -4.38 -27.82
N ASP A 192 9.66 -5.64 -27.76
CA ASP A 192 10.98 -6.09 -27.31
C ASP A 192 11.36 -5.68 -25.85
N ILE A 193 10.35 -5.49 -24.99
CA ILE A 193 10.49 -4.95 -23.62
C ILE A 193 10.81 -6.06 -22.60
N THR A 194 11.79 -5.84 -21.72
CA THR A 194 12.12 -6.81 -20.65
C THR A 194 11.01 -6.84 -19.59
N ILE A 195 10.71 -8.00 -19.00
CA ILE A 195 9.83 -8.10 -17.83
C ILE A 195 10.60 -8.63 -16.63
N LEU A 196 10.59 -7.89 -15.52
CA LEU A 196 11.00 -8.36 -14.20
C LEU A 196 9.77 -8.80 -13.40
N SER A 197 9.73 -10.05 -12.95
CA SER A 197 8.69 -10.62 -12.10
C SER A 197 9.27 -10.99 -10.74
N ASP A 198 8.96 -10.21 -9.70
CA ASP A 198 9.23 -10.61 -8.32
C ASP A 198 8.18 -11.64 -7.89
N GLU A 199 8.62 -12.88 -7.64
CA GLU A 199 7.77 -14.02 -7.31
C GLU A 199 8.06 -14.58 -5.90
N VAL A 200 8.54 -13.76 -4.94
CA VAL A 200 8.92 -14.26 -3.60
C VAL A 200 7.81 -14.98 -2.83
N TYR A 201 6.54 -14.68 -3.12
CA TYR A 201 5.39 -15.35 -2.52
C TYR A 201 5.00 -16.67 -3.21
N ARG A 202 5.63 -17.01 -4.35
CA ARG A 202 5.47 -18.31 -5.02
C ARG A 202 6.26 -19.39 -4.25
N PRO A 203 5.73 -20.61 -4.04
CA PRO A 203 4.47 -21.17 -4.56
C PRO A 203 3.31 -21.18 -3.54
N LEU A 204 3.22 -20.18 -2.65
CA LEU A 204 2.23 -20.15 -1.58
C LEU A 204 0.84 -19.68 -2.10
N PHE A 205 0.12 -20.56 -2.77
CA PHE A 205 -1.26 -20.32 -3.21
C PHE A 205 -2.25 -21.04 -2.30
N HIS A 206 -3.28 -20.33 -1.82
CA HIS A 206 -4.29 -20.89 -0.90
C HIS A 206 -5.74 -20.59 -1.32
N GLY A 207 -5.97 -19.62 -2.22
CA GLY A 207 -7.26 -19.30 -2.83
C GLY A 207 -7.35 -19.62 -4.33
N ILE A 208 -6.34 -20.28 -4.91
CA ILE A 208 -6.34 -20.80 -6.28
C ILE A 208 -5.56 -22.13 -6.31
N SER A 209 -6.04 -23.10 -7.08
CA SER A 209 -5.55 -24.48 -7.12
C SER A 209 -4.72 -24.75 -8.37
N PRO A 210 -3.65 -25.58 -8.31
CA PRO A 210 -2.90 -25.99 -9.50
C PRO A 210 -3.68 -26.79 -10.56
N VAL A 211 -4.97 -27.09 -10.35
CA VAL A 211 -5.85 -27.69 -11.37
C VAL A 211 -6.70 -26.65 -12.11
N ASP A 212 -6.73 -25.39 -11.63
CA ASP A 212 -7.50 -24.32 -12.27
C ASP A 212 -6.77 -23.86 -13.55
N ASP A 213 -7.49 -23.73 -14.67
CA ASP A 213 -6.90 -23.32 -15.96
C ASP A 213 -6.17 -21.97 -15.89
N GLU A 214 -6.66 -21.09 -15.01
CA GLU A 214 -6.13 -19.75 -14.76
C GLU A 214 -5.03 -19.68 -13.70
N TYR A 215 -4.62 -20.81 -13.14
CA TYR A 215 -3.53 -20.90 -12.16
C TYR A 215 -2.23 -20.28 -12.71
N PRO A 216 -1.57 -19.36 -11.98
CA PRO A 216 -0.39 -18.66 -12.46
C PRO A 216 0.83 -19.61 -12.60
N PRO A 217 1.35 -19.84 -13.83
CA PRO A 217 2.72 -20.29 -13.96
C PRO A 217 3.68 -19.21 -13.44
N SER A 218 4.94 -19.58 -13.19
CA SER A 218 5.99 -18.55 -13.11
C SER A 218 6.13 -17.87 -14.48
N LEU A 219 6.41 -16.57 -14.52
CA LEU A 219 6.58 -15.84 -15.78
C LEU A 219 7.69 -16.49 -16.63
N ILE A 220 8.77 -16.97 -16.00
CA ILE A 220 9.85 -17.64 -16.73
C ILE A 220 9.38 -18.92 -17.41
N SER A 221 8.46 -19.69 -16.80
CA SER A 221 7.96 -20.95 -17.37
C SER A 221 7.13 -20.75 -18.66
N MET A 222 6.66 -19.52 -18.95
CA MET A 222 5.81 -19.18 -20.11
C MET A 222 6.55 -18.91 -21.43
N GLY A 223 7.88 -19.06 -21.49
CA GLY A 223 8.62 -19.03 -22.75
C GLY A 223 8.80 -17.63 -23.34
N TYR A 224 9.13 -16.64 -22.51
CA TYR A 224 9.59 -15.33 -22.97
C TYR A 224 11.06 -15.11 -22.58
N ASP A 225 11.93 -14.89 -23.56
CA ASP A 225 13.39 -14.89 -23.33
C ASP A 225 13.88 -13.64 -22.59
N LYS A 226 13.12 -12.54 -22.64
CA LYS A 226 13.33 -11.35 -21.79
C LYS A 226 12.48 -11.35 -20.51
N ALA A 227 12.00 -12.51 -20.06
CA ALA A 227 11.50 -12.65 -18.69
C ALA A 227 12.68 -12.87 -17.73
N ILE A 228 12.69 -12.10 -16.65
CA ILE A 228 13.58 -12.25 -15.50
C ILE A 228 12.68 -12.45 -14.28
N VAL A 229 12.89 -13.54 -13.54
CA VAL A 229 12.16 -13.82 -12.30
C VAL A 229 13.12 -13.68 -11.12
N THR A 230 12.66 -13.09 -10.02
CA THR A 230 13.37 -13.11 -8.74
C THR A 230 12.58 -13.87 -7.68
N GLY A 231 13.30 -14.52 -6.76
CA GLY A 231 12.69 -15.32 -5.70
C GLY A 231 13.57 -15.40 -4.45
N SER A 232 13.01 -15.91 -3.35
CA SER A 232 13.80 -16.15 -2.13
C SER A 232 13.22 -17.20 -1.21
N MET A 233 14.09 -17.71 -0.34
CA MET A 233 13.73 -18.57 0.79
C MET A 233 12.95 -17.81 1.88
N SER A 234 12.87 -16.48 1.81
CA SER A 234 12.37 -15.66 2.93
C SER A 234 10.86 -15.74 3.15
N LYS A 235 10.05 -15.71 2.09
CA LYS A 235 8.59 -15.52 2.20
C LYS A 235 7.83 -16.84 2.17
N ALA A 236 7.74 -17.50 1.00
CA ALA A 236 6.98 -18.75 0.87
C ALA A 236 7.57 -19.93 1.68
N TYR A 237 8.89 -19.96 1.89
CA TYR A 237 9.59 -21.07 2.54
C TYR A 237 9.87 -20.86 4.04
N GLY A 238 9.59 -19.68 4.61
CA GLY A 238 9.77 -19.43 6.05
C GLY A 238 11.23 -19.45 6.53
N LEU A 239 12.17 -19.13 5.65
CA LEU A 239 13.62 -19.19 5.90
C LEU A 239 14.25 -17.82 5.62
N ALA A 240 13.71 -16.77 6.26
CA ALA A 240 14.21 -15.40 6.11
C ALA A 240 15.62 -15.22 6.66
N GLY A 241 15.98 -15.91 7.75
CA GLY A 241 17.28 -15.78 8.43
C GLY A 241 18.49 -16.09 7.56
N ILE A 242 18.41 -17.09 6.67
CA ILE A 242 19.52 -17.55 5.82
C ILE A 242 19.78 -16.67 4.59
N ARG A 243 19.13 -15.49 4.49
CA ARG A 243 19.33 -14.48 3.45
C ARG A 243 19.54 -15.01 2.01
N THR A 244 18.86 -16.09 1.60
CA THR A 244 19.08 -16.72 0.28
C THR A 244 17.97 -16.38 -0.70
N GLY A 245 18.35 -15.94 -1.89
CA GLY A 245 17.48 -15.67 -3.02
C GLY A 245 18.16 -15.94 -4.34
N TRP A 246 17.47 -15.68 -5.44
CA TRP A 246 17.97 -15.97 -6.78
C TRP A 246 17.34 -15.08 -7.84
N ILE A 247 18.04 -15.00 -8.96
CA ILE A 247 17.53 -14.55 -10.26
C ILE A 247 17.41 -15.78 -11.17
N ALA A 248 16.30 -15.91 -11.89
CA ALA A 248 16.07 -16.92 -12.90
C ALA A 248 15.78 -16.25 -14.25
N CYS A 249 16.58 -16.56 -15.28
CA CYS A 249 16.38 -16.05 -16.65
C CYS A 249 16.87 -17.09 -17.66
N ARG A 250 16.14 -17.27 -18.77
CA ARG A 250 16.51 -18.23 -19.82
C ARG A 250 17.58 -17.69 -20.76
N ASN A 251 17.69 -16.37 -20.90
CA ASN A 251 18.74 -15.77 -21.73
C ASN A 251 20.10 -15.86 -21.00
N PRO A 252 21.08 -16.63 -21.51
CA PRO A 252 22.38 -16.78 -20.87
C PRO A 252 23.16 -15.47 -20.85
N GLU A 253 23.04 -14.61 -21.87
CA GLU A 253 23.72 -13.32 -21.91
C GLU A 253 23.25 -12.39 -20.78
N THR A 254 21.95 -12.48 -20.43
CA THR A 254 21.39 -11.74 -19.29
C THR A 254 21.93 -12.27 -17.96
N ILE A 255 22.03 -13.59 -17.79
CA ILE A 255 22.63 -14.19 -16.58
C ILE A 255 24.10 -13.80 -16.45
N GLU A 256 24.90 -13.87 -17.52
CA GLU A 256 26.31 -13.47 -17.50
C GLU A 256 26.49 -11.97 -17.20
N ALA A 257 25.67 -11.12 -17.81
CA ALA A 257 25.65 -9.69 -17.55
C ALA A 257 25.35 -9.35 -16.07
N LEU A 258 24.45 -10.11 -15.44
CA LEU A 258 24.10 -9.98 -14.02
C LEU A 258 25.18 -10.59 -13.10
N ALA A 259 25.78 -11.71 -13.49
CA ALA A 259 26.87 -12.34 -12.75
C ALA A 259 28.08 -11.40 -12.65
N SER A 260 28.49 -10.78 -13.77
CA SER A 260 29.55 -9.76 -13.80
C SER A 260 29.19 -8.50 -13.01
N ALA A 261 27.92 -8.13 -12.92
CA ALA A 261 27.48 -7.00 -12.10
C ALA A 261 27.51 -7.31 -10.59
N ARG A 262 27.41 -8.59 -10.19
CA ARG A 262 27.40 -8.99 -8.77
C ARG A 262 28.75 -8.74 -8.10
N ASP A 263 29.85 -8.73 -8.87
CA ASP A 263 31.20 -8.45 -8.39
C ASP A 263 31.32 -7.07 -7.71
N TYR A 264 30.46 -6.10 -8.09
CA TYR A 264 30.39 -4.76 -7.48
C TYR A 264 29.59 -4.70 -6.17
N THR A 265 28.89 -5.78 -5.78
CA THR A 265 27.96 -5.76 -4.64
C THR A 265 28.30 -6.78 -3.56
N THR A 266 28.46 -8.04 -3.94
CA THR A 266 28.43 -9.18 -3.00
C THR A 266 29.42 -10.29 -3.34
N ILE A 267 29.90 -10.36 -4.59
CA ILE A 267 30.78 -11.41 -5.13
C ILE A 267 30.10 -12.79 -5.15
N SER A 268 29.82 -13.39 -3.98
CA SER A 268 29.20 -14.70 -3.82
C SER A 268 28.19 -14.72 -2.67
N VAL A 269 27.63 -15.90 -2.37
CA VAL A 269 26.74 -16.12 -1.23
C VAL A 269 27.40 -17.00 -0.16
N SER A 270 26.90 -16.89 1.07
CA SER A 270 27.34 -17.69 2.21
C SER A 270 27.17 -19.20 1.95
N GLN A 271 28.26 -19.95 2.15
CA GLN A 271 28.26 -21.42 1.98
C GLN A 271 27.38 -22.15 2.99
N LEU A 272 27.09 -21.55 4.15
CA LEU A 272 26.19 -22.14 5.16
C LEU A 272 24.72 -21.92 4.75
N ASP A 273 24.43 -20.74 4.21
CA ASP A 273 23.09 -20.38 3.76
C ASP A 273 22.67 -21.15 2.50
N ASP A 274 23.59 -21.30 1.53
CA ASP A 274 23.41 -22.15 0.35
C ASP A 274 23.13 -23.61 0.74
N GLN A 275 23.80 -24.13 1.76
CA GLN A 275 23.60 -25.48 2.28
C GLN A 275 22.20 -25.67 2.91
N VAL A 276 21.74 -24.73 3.74
CA VAL A 276 20.37 -24.78 4.32
C VAL A 276 19.31 -24.61 3.23
N ALA A 277 19.48 -23.66 2.31
CA ALA A 277 18.58 -23.47 1.17
C ALA A 277 18.52 -24.71 0.28
N SER A 278 19.68 -25.30 -0.03
CA SER A 278 19.79 -26.57 -0.75
C SER A 278 18.95 -27.64 -0.04
N TYR A 279 19.17 -27.86 1.25
CA TYR A 279 18.48 -28.88 2.04
C TYR A 279 16.95 -28.68 2.06
N ALA A 280 16.49 -27.45 2.27
CA ALA A 280 15.06 -27.09 2.26
C ALA A 280 14.39 -27.38 0.90
N LEU A 281 15.11 -27.19 -0.21
CA LEU A 281 14.64 -27.51 -1.57
C LEU A 281 14.94 -28.96 -2.00
N SER A 282 15.32 -29.85 -1.08
CA SER A 282 15.41 -31.28 -1.39
C SER A 282 14.03 -31.91 -1.55
N ALA A 283 13.92 -32.96 -2.39
CA ALA A 283 12.69 -33.74 -2.53
C ALA A 283 12.13 -34.21 -1.17
N ASN A 284 13.02 -34.61 -0.26
CA ASN A 284 12.67 -35.12 1.07
C ASN A 284 12.12 -34.04 2.04
N VAL A 285 12.21 -32.74 1.73
CA VAL A 285 11.85 -31.65 2.67
C VAL A 285 10.83 -30.69 2.06
N ILE A 286 10.95 -30.40 0.76
CA ILE A 286 10.21 -29.31 0.11
C ILE A 286 8.69 -29.50 0.18
N HIS A 287 8.21 -30.74 0.02
CA HIS A 287 6.78 -31.06 0.08
C HIS A 287 6.21 -30.83 1.48
N ALA A 288 6.85 -31.38 2.51
CA ALA A 288 6.45 -31.15 3.90
C ALA A 288 6.48 -29.66 4.31
N LEU A 289 7.53 -28.94 3.92
CA LEU A 289 7.70 -27.51 4.19
C LEU A 289 6.61 -26.64 3.53
N LEU A 290 6.34 -26.86 2.24
CA LEU A 290 5.30 -26.12 1.53
C LEU A 290 3.89 -26.49 2.02
N SER A 291 3.63 -27.77 2.32
CA SER A 291 2.35 -28.21 2.89
C SER A 291 2.09 -27.57 4.26
N ARG A 292 3.10 -27.48 5.14
CA ARG A 292 3.01 -26.72 6.42
C ARG A 292 2.57 -25.28 6.15
N ASN A 293 3.28 -24.57 5.27
CA ASN A 293 3.09 -23.13 5.06
C ASN A 293 1.77 -22.80 4.34
N ILE A 294 1.35 -23.63 3.37
CA ILE A 294 0.06 -23.50 2.67
C ILE A 294 -1.11 -23.80 3.63
N ASN A 295 -1.00 -24.82 4.49
CA ASN A 295 -2.04 -25.12 5.47
C ASN A 295 -2.16 -24.00 6.51
N LEU A 296 -1.04 -23.49 7.01
CA LEU A 296 -1.01 -22.33 7.91
C LEU A 296 -1.70 -21.12 7.29
N ALA A 297 -1.42 -20.80 6.01
CA ALA A 297 -2.09 -19.72 5.30
C ALA A 297 -3.59 -19.95 5.10
N LYS A 298 -4.03 -21.18 4.76
CA LYS A 298 -5.45 -21.53 4.64
C LYS A 298 -6.20 -21.37 5.96
N THR A 299 -5.64 -21.84 7.07
CA THR A 299 -6.22 -21.68 8.41
C THR A 299 -6.29 -20.20 8.78
N ASN A 300 -5.20 -19.46 8.59
CA ASN A 300 -5.10 -18.10 9.09
C ASN A 300 -5.86 -17.07 8.23
N VAL A 301 -5.93 -17.24 6.90
CA VAL A 301 -6.74 -16.35 6.05
C VAL A 301 -8.23 -16.44 6.38
N ALA A 302 -8.72 -17.60 6.86
CA ALA A 302 -10.08 -17.77 7.35
C ALA A 302 -10.34 -17.01 8.67
N LEU A 303 -9.32 -16.86 9.53
CA LEU A 303 -9.42 -16.03 10.73
C LEU A 303 -9.50 -14.53 10.39
N VAL A 304 -8.67 -14.07 9.44
CA VAL A 304 -8.73 -12.68 8.92
C VAL A 304 -10.06 -12.42 8.22
N GLU A 305 -10.55 -13.36 7.41
CA GLU A 305 -11.86 -13.27 6.77
C GLU A 305 -12.99 -13.16 7.79
N LYS A 306 -12.97 -13.97 8.86
CA LYS A 306 -13.96 -13.85 9.94
C LYS A 306 -13.90 -12.47 10.59
N PHE A 307 -12.69 -11.97 10.91
CA PHE A 307 -12.51 -10.63 11.48
C PHE A 307 -13.09 -9.54 10.58
N VAL A 308 -12.82 -9.57 9.26
CA VAL A 308 -13.35 -8.58 8.31
C VAL A 308 -14.87 -8.67 8.18
N ASN A 309 -15.45 -9.88 8.22
CA ASN A 309 -16.89 -10.07 8.18
C ASN A 309 -17.59 -9.58 9.46
N ASP A 310 -17.02 -9.88 10.64
CA ASP A 310 -17.51 -9.43 11.94
C ASP A 310 -17.51 -7.89 12.04
N HIS A 311 -16.53 -7.22 11.42
CA HIS A 311 -16.32 -5.76 11.44
C HIS A 311 -16.62 -5.07 10.09
N SER A 312 -17.51 -5.66 9.27
CA SER A 312 -17.79 -5.21 7.90
C SER A 312 -18.40 -3.81 7.77
N SER A 313 -18.89 -3.23 8.87
CA SER A 313 -19.37 -1.83 8.95
C SER A 313 -18.23 -0.80 8.91
N VAL A 314 -17.03 -1.17 9.35
CA VAL A 314 -15.88 -0.27 9.53
C VAL A 314 -14.61 -0.75 8.85
N CYS A 315 -14.54 -2.00 8.38
CA CYS A 315 -13.41 -2.48 7.58
C CYS A 315 -13.84 -3.33 6.39
N SER A 316 -13.00 -3.37 5.36
CA SER A 316 -13.27 -4.15 4.14
C SER A 316 -11.99 -4.39 3.34
N TRP A 317 -11.96 -5.47 2.55
CA TRP A 317 -10.79 -5.88 1.78
C TRP A 317 -11.14 -6.42 0.39
N VAL A 318 -10.12 -6.80 -0.37
CA VAL A 318 -10.21 -7.86 -1.39
C VAL A 318 -9.49 -9.07 -0.80
N LYS A 319 -10.15 -10.23 -0.78
CA LYS A 319 -9.57 -11.44 -0.18
C LYS A 319 -8.31 -11.87 -0.96
N PRO A 320 -7.15 -12.04 -0.30
CA PRO A 320 -5.94 -12.51 -0.96
C PRO A 320 -6.11 -13.97 -1.41
N LEU A 321 -5.53 -14.30 -2.57
CA LEU A 321 -5.55 -15.66 -3.12
C LEU A 321 -4.22 -16.39 -2.88
N ALA A 322 -3.17 -15.66 -2.55
CA ALA A 322 -1.83 -16.20 -2.38
C ALA A 322 -0.93 -15.29 -1.52
N GLY A 323 0.24 -15.81 -1.21
CA GLY A 323 1.23 -15.17 -0.36
C GLY A 323 0.83 -15.21 1.11
N THR A 324 1.22 -14.16 1.83
CA THR A 324 1.14 -14.12 3.31
C THR A 324 0.51 -12.84 3.85
N THR A 325 0.06 -11.96 2.94
CA THR A 325 -0.27 -10.56 3.20
C THR A 325 -1.68 -10.23 2.72
N ALA A 326 -2.39 -9.46 3.52
CA ALA A 326 -3.72 -8.93 3.24
C ALA A 326 -3.68 -7.40 3.33
N PHE A 327 -4.44 -6.72 2.47
CA PHE A 327 -4.55 -5.26 2.47
C PHE A 327 -6.00 -4.85 2.74
N ILE A 328 -6.24 -4.34 3.95
CA ILE A 328 -7.57 -4.09 4.51
C ILE A 328 -7.74 -2.59 4.68
N GLN A 329 -8.84 -2.03 4.20
CA GLN A 329 -9.19 -0.63 4.46
C GLN A 329 -10.09 -0.52 5.69
N PHE A 330 -9.68 0.32 6.64
CA PHE A 330 -10.46 0.73 7.80
C PHE A 330 -11.06 2.12 7.58
N LYS A 331 -12.24 2.32 8.14
CA LYS A 331 -13.05 3.54 8.04
C LYS A 331 -13.67 3.87 9.39
N LYS A 332 -13.89 5.16 9.66
CA LYS A 332 -14.67 5.67 10.79
C LYS A 332 -15.66 6.69 10.23
N ASN A 333 -16.94 6.55 10.57
CA ASN A 333 -18.02 7.41 10.07
C ASN A 333 -18.08 7.51 8.52
N GLY A 334 -17.76 6.43 7.81
CA GLY A 334 -17.75 6.36 6.34
C GLY A 334 -16.41 6.74 5.68
N GLU A 335 -15.59 7.55 6.36
CA GLU A 335 -14.31 8.06 5.86
C GLU A 335 -13.12 7.16 6.20
N PRO A 336 -12.07 7.06 5.36
CA PRO A 336 -10.85 6.35 5.68
C PRO A 336 -10.17 6.92 6.92
N VAL A 337 -9.76 6.04 7.85
CA VAL A 337 -8.98 6.45 9.03
C VAL A 337 -7.64 7.08 8.63
N ASP A 338 -7.04 7.86 9.53
CA ASP A 338 -5.58 8.06 9.49
C ASP A 338 -4.94 6.72 9.85
N ASP A 339 -4.41 6.00 8.85
CA ASP A 339 -3.86 4.66 9.05
C ASP A 339 -2.59 4.69 9.90
N VAL A 340 -1.80 5.77 9.86
CA VAL A 340 -0.59 5.88 10.69
C VAL A 340 -0.97 6.04 12.16
N ALA A 341 -1.86 6.97 12.49
CA ALA A 341 -2.34 7.16 13.85
C ALA A 341 -3.09 5.92 14.36
N PHE A 342 -3.94 5.32 13.53
CA PHE A 342 -4.66 4.07 13.82
C PHE A 342 -3.70 2.91 14.13
N CYS A 343 -2.66 2.69 13.32
CA CYS A 343 -1.71 1.61 13.58
C CYS A 343 -0.90 1.82 14.87
N LEU A 344 -0.63 3.07 15.27
CA LEU A 344 0.02 3.38 16.55
C LEU A 344 -0.91 3.12 17.74
N ASP A 345 -2.16 3.56 17.66
CA ASP A 345 -3.15 3.39 18.74
C ASP A 345 -3.52 1.91 18.94
N VAL A 346 -3.63 1.15 17.84
CA VAL A 346 -3.75 -0.33 17.88
C VAL A 346 -2.53 -0.95 18.57
N LEU A 347 -1.30 -0.57 18.19
CA LEU A 347 -0.07 -1.11 18.80
C LEU A 347 0.00 -0.79 20.30
N GLU A 348 -0.33 0.44 20.70
CA GLU A 348 -0.29 0.87 22.09
C GLU A 348 -1.27 0.08 22.97
N LYS A 349 -2.56 0.07 22.57
CA LYS A 349 -3.67 -0.51 23.35
C LYS A 349 -3.77 -2.03 23.27
N THR A 350 -3.36 -2.65 22.16
CA THR A 350 -3.55 -4.10 21.94
C THR A 350 -2.25 -4.92 21.91
N LYS A 351 -1.11 -4.27 21.68
CA LYS A 351 0.17 -4.88 21.28
C LYS A 351 0.17 -5.57 19.91
N ALA A 352 -0.93 -5.54 19.14
CA ALA A 352 -0.90 -6.00 17.75
C ALA A 352 -0.16 -5.00 16.88
N MET A 353 0.96 -5.42 16.28
CA MET A 353 1.68 -4.60 15.30
C MET A 353 1.17 -4.92 13.91
N ILE A 354 0.58 -3.90 13.29
CA ILE A 354 0.11 -3.85 11.90
C ILE A 354 0.88 -2.74 11.16
N LEU A 355 0.78 -2.68 9.83
CA LEU A 355 1.54 -1.70 9.04
C LEU A 355 0.63 -0.72 8.26
N PRO A 356 0.81 0.61 8.40
CA PRO A 356 0.01 1.62 7.71
C PRO A 356 0.30 1.66 6.21
N GLY A 357 -0.76 1.62 5.40
CA GLY A 357 -0.71 1.53 3.95
C GLY A 357 -0.13 2.78 3.29
N SER A 358 -0.50 3.97 3.78
CA SER A 358 -0.08 5.25 3.18
C SER A 358 1.37 5.61 3.45
N LYS A 359 1.99 5.00 4.47
CA LYS A 359 3.42 5.11 4.78
C LYS A 359 4.25 3.98 4.15
N GLY A 360 3.69 2.78 4.02
CA GLY A 360 4.41 1.62 3.48
C GLY A 360 4.37 1.47 1.96
N PHE A 361 3.30 1.95 1.30
CA PHE A 361 3.04 1.72 -0.12
C PHE A 361 2.62 2.97 -0.89
N GLY A 362 2.46 4.12 -0.20
CA GLY A 362 2.26 5.41 -0.85
C GLY A 362 3.56 5.96 -1.42
N HIS A 363 3.61 6.15 -2.74
CA HIS A 363 4.61 6.93 -3.45
C HIS A 363 4.46 8.41 -3.07
N GLU A 364 3.26 8.96 -3.23
CA GLU A 364 2.84 10.18 -2.53
C GLU A 364 2.46 9.83 -1.08
N ARG A 365 3.47 9.82 -0.19
CA ARG A 365 3.34 9.42 1.22
C ARG A 365 2.20 10.17 1.93
N GLY A 366 1.33 9.42 2.61
CA GLY A 366 0.20 9.97 3.37
C GLY A 366 -1.03 10.35 2.53
N PHE A 367 -0.98 10.21 1.20
CA PHE A 367 -2.13 10.45 0.31
C PHE A 367 -2.64 9.15 -0.30
N ASP A 368 -1.78 8.41 -1.01
CA ASP A 368 -2.14 7.12 -1.57
C ASP A 368 -2.39 6.10 -0.44
N TYR A 369 -3.41 5.25 -0.61
CA TYR A 369 -3.80 4.20 0.35
C TYR A 369 -4.11 4.66 1.79
N LYS A 370 -4.57 5.91 1.97
CA LYS A 370 -5.11 6.36 3.27
C LYS A 370 -6.17 5.39 3.82
N GLY A 371 -6.04 5.06 5.10
CA GLY A 371 -6.92 4.14 5.81
C GLY A 371 -6.70 2.66 5.48
N TYR A 372 -5.77 2.31 4.60
CA TYR A 372 -5.38 0.92 4.38
C TYR A 372 -4.32 0.46 5.38
N VAL A 373 -4.35 -0.82 5.69
CA VAL A 373 -3.43 -1.51 6.60
C VAL A 373 -3.00 -2.81 5.96
N ARG A 374 -1.70 -3.11 6.01
CA ARG A 374 -1.18 -4.45 5.71
C ARG A 374 -1.19 -5.32 6.96
N ILE A 375 -1.82 -6.49 6.85
CA ILE A 375 -1.72 -7.57 7.84
C ILE A 375 -0.99 -8.76 7.22
N GLY A 376 0.12 -9.15 7.84
CA GLY A 376 0.77 -10.44 7.61
C GLY A 376 0.11 -11.52 8.44
N TYR A 377 -0.47 -12.54 7.79
CA TYR A 377 -1.30 -13.55 8.46
C TYR A 377 -0.69 -14.95 8.49
N VAL A 378 0.51 -15.18 7.96
CA VAL A 378 1.10 -16.55 7.92
C VAL A 378 2.14 -16.75 9.04
N CYS A 379 2.08 -15.94 10.10
CA CYS A 379 2.75 -16.21 11.37
C CYS A 379 2.07 -17.39 12.12
N HIS A 380 2.58 -17.79 13.29
CA HIS A 380 1.96 -18.85 14.08
C HIS A 380 0.50 -18.50 14.43
N THR A 381 -0.44 -19.40 14.17
CA THR A 381 -1.90 -19.17 14.33
C THR A 381 -2.29 -18.63 15.71
N ALA A 382 -1.59 -19.02 16.77
CA ALA A 382 -1.82 -18.50 18.12
C ALA A 382 -1.57 -16.98 18.24
N VAL A 383 -0.49 -16.47 17.62
CA VAL A 383 -0.14 -15.04 17.60
C VAL A 383 -1.19 -14.26 16.82
N LEU A 384 -1.56 -14.73 15.62
CA LEU A 384 -2.60 -14.08 14.82
C LEU A 384 -3.97 -14.08 15.53
N LYS A 385 -4.36 -15.21 16.12
CA LYS A 385 -5.63 -15.32 16.84
C LYS A 385 -5.71 -14.33 18.00
N GLU A 386 -4.70 -14.28 18.85
CA GLU A 386 -4.63 -13.33 19.98
C GLU A 386 -4.66 -11.88 19.47
N ALA A 387 -3.89 -11.56 18.42
CA ALA A 387 -3.85 -10.21 17.84
C ALA A 387 -5.23 -9.79 17.29
N LEU A 388 -5.89 -10.65 16.51
CA LEU A 388 -7.23 -10.38 15.98
C LEU A 388 -8.29 -10.29 17.08
N GLU A 389 -8.20 -11.10 18.14
CA GLU A 389 -9.13 -11.03 19.28
C GLU A 389 -8.99 -9.72 20.07
N ARG A 390 -7.78 -9.19 20.23
CA ARG A 390 -7.55 -7.86 20.85
C ARG A 390 -7.96 -6.72 19.92
N MET A 391 -7.59 -6.78 18.63
CA MET A 391 -8.04 -5.82 17.63
C MET A 391 -9.57 -5.78 17.50
N SER A 392 -10.25 -6.92 17.65
CA SER A 392 -11.72 -6.99 17.57
C SER A 392 -12.40 -6.20 18.68
N LYS A 393 -11.83 -6.20 19.89
CA LYS A 393 -12.30 -5.37 21.01
C LYS A 393 -12.07 -3.88 20.73
N TYR A 394 -10.85 -3.55 20.34
CA TYR A 394 -10.44 -2.20 19.98
C TYR A 394 -11.34 -1.59 18.87
N VAL A 395 -11.58 -2.32 17.77
CA VAL A 395 -12.39 -1.84 16.65
C VAL A 395 -13.85 -1.58 17.06
N ALA A 396 -14.43 -2.45 17.89
CA ALA A 396 -15.80 -2.27 18.39
C ALA A 396 -15.92 -1.01 19.28
N GLU A 397 -14.95 -0.78 20.15
CA GLU A 397 -14.93 0.36 21.08
C GLU A 397 -14.62 1.67 20.35
N GLU A 398 -13.58 1.69 19.51
CA GLU A 398 -12.98 2.93 18.97
C GLU A 398 -13.46 3.33 17.57
N LEU A 399 -13.90 2.38 16.72
CA LEU A 399 -14.41 2.68 15.38
C LEU A 399 -15.94 2.61 15.29
N VAL A 400 -16.57 1.66 15.99
CA VAL A 400 -18.04 1.48 15.99
C VAL A 400 -18.73 2.28 17.11
N GLY A 401 -18.02 2.58 18.20
CA GLY A 401 -18.58 3.29 19.37
C GLY A 401 -19.48 2.40 20.24
N GLY A 402 -19.36 1.07 20.10
CA GLY A 402 -20.13 0.11 20.87
C GLY A 402 -19.41 -0.30 22.14
N ALA A 403 -20.01 0.00 23.30
CA ALA A 403 -19.57 -0.62 24.55
C ALA A 403 -19.71 -2.14 24.43
N PHE A 404 -18.61 -2.88 24.62
CA PHE A 404 -18.66 -4.33 24.70
C PHE A 404 -19.69 -4.75 25.75
N PRO A 405 -20.59 -5.73 25.48
CA PRO A 405 -21.41 -6.29 26.54
C PRO A 405 -20.45 -6.87 27.58
N LYS A 406 -20.43 -6.25 28.77
CA LYS A 406 -19.54 -6.66 29.85
C LYS A 406 -19.80 -8.13 30.16
N TYR A 407 -18.92 -9.00 29.70
CA TYR A 407 -18.80 -10.35 30.25
C TYR A 407 -18.62 -10.17 31.75
N ARG A 408 -19.64 -10.57 32.52
CA ARG A 408 -19.52 -10.61 33.98
C ARG A 408 -18.33 -11.49 34.28
N SER A 409 -17.34 -10.94 34.97
CA SER A 409 -16.24 -11.73 35.51
C SER A 409 -16.85 -12.81 36.40
N ILE A 410 -16.77 -14.07 35.96
CA ILE A 410 -16.97 -15.19 36.86
C ILE A 410 -15.77 -15.15 37.81
N SER A 411 -15.98 -14.59 39.00
CA SER A 411 -14.99 -14.64 40.06
C SER A 411 -14.75 -16.11 40.41
N LEU A 412 -13.55 -16.61 40.11
CA LEU A 412 -13.07 -17.88 40.65
C LEU A 412 -12.87 -17.74 42.16
N ALA A 413 -13.98 -17.85 42.90
CA ALA A 413 -13.98 -17.96 44.34
C ALA A 413 -13.28 -19.27 44.73
N ARG A 414 -12.09 -19.16 45.32
CA ARG A 414 -11.38 -20.30 45.92
C ARG A 414 -12.18 -20.82 47.11
N THR A 415 -12.97 -21.87 46.90
CA THR A 415 -13.61 -22.63 47.99
C THR A 415 -12.74 -23.83 48.38
N THR A 416 -11.89 -23.64 49.38
CA THR A 416 -11.32 -24.77 50.13
C THR A 416 -12.32 -25.24 51.18
N ARG A 417 -12.85 -26.47 51.06
CA ARG A 417 -13.11 -27.40 52.19
C ARG A 417 -13.56 -28.78 51.72
N HIS A 418 -13.35 -29.77 52.60
CA HIS A 418 -13.57 -31.19 52.39
C HIS A 418 -15.05 -31.62 52.44
N GLY A 419 -15.35 -32.69 51.70
CA GLY A 419 -16.14 -33.83 52.20
C GLY A 419 -17.66 -33.79 52.00
N GLU A 420 -18.17 -34.63 51.09
CA GLU A 420 -19.16 -35.71 51.34
C GLU A 420 -19.62 -36.37 50.01
N LYS A 421 -20.39 -37.46 50.08
CA LYS A 421 -20.83 -38.31 48.95
C LYS A 421 -22.35 -38.21 48.69
N PRO A 422 -22.88 -38.72 47.55
CA PRO A 422 -23.97 -38.05 46.82
C PRO A 422 -25.40 -38.45 47.21
N GLY A 423 -26.36 -37.57 46.84
CA GLY A 423 -27.81 -37.79 46.84
C GLY A 423 -28.46 -37.30 45.52
N LEU A 424 -29.69 -37.73 45.25
CA LEU A 424 -30.31 -37.75 43.91
C LEU A 424 -31.09 -36.49 43.48
N ALA A 425 -31.09 -36.28 42.16
CA ALA A 425 -32.16 -35.74 41.30
C ALA A 425 -32.63 -34.27 41.43
N GLY A 426 -32.33 -33.49 40.39
CA GLY A 426 -33.01 -32.25 39.96
C GLY A 426 -32.60 -31.94 38.51
N PRO A 427 -33.44 -31.27 37.69
CA PRO A 427 -33.13 -31.02 36.28
C PRO A 427 -32.00 -29.99 36.10
N ASP A 428 -31.27 -30.13 34.98
CA ASP A 428 -30.06 -29.37 34.63
C ASP A 428 -30.29 -27.84 34.60
N PRO A 429 -29.42 -27.00 35.19
CA PRO A 429 -29.64 -25.54 35.27
C PRO A 429 -29.77 -24.84 33.92
N THR A 430 -29.20 -25.42 32.87
CA THR A 430 -29.17 -24.91 31.49
C THR A 430 -30.56 -24.62 30.91
N LEU A 431 -31.55 -25.50 31.13
CA LEU A 431 -32.89 -25.36 30.55
C LEU A 431 -33.64 -24.14 31.13
N ARG A 432 -33.42 -23.86 32.42
CA ARG A 432 -34.14 -22.81 33.16
C ARG A 432 -33.60 -21.41 32.84
N GLU A 433 -32.32 -21.29 32.51
CA GLU A 433 -31.72 -20.05 32.01
C GLU A 433 -32.20 -19.74 30.57
N VAL A 434 -32.31 -20.76 29.71
CA VAL A 434 -32.85 -20.61 28.36
C VAL A 434 -34.32 -20.17 28.37
N MET A 435 -35.17 -20.75 29.22
CA MET A 435 -36.59 -20.32 29.32
C MET A 435 -36.75 -18.88 29.82
N ASN A 436 -35.92 -18.44 30.78
CA ASN A 436 -35.93 -17.05 31.28
C ASN A 436 -35.47 -16.02 30.23
N LEU A 437 -34.57 -16.40 29.31
CA LEU A 437 -34.12 -15.53 28.22
C LEU A 437 -35.21 -15.22 27.17
N TRP A 438 -36.27 -16.05 27.12
CA TRP A 438 -37.33 -15.98 26.11
C TRP A 438 -38.72 -15.67 26.68
N GLY A 439 -38.86 -15.58 28.00
CA GLY A 439 -40.08 -15.08 28.67
C GLY A 439 -41.29 -16.03 28.65
N MET A 440 -41.06 -17.34 28.63
CA MET A 440 -42.13 -18.36 28.55
C MET A 440 -42.48 -18.96 29.92
N ASP A 441 -43.76 -19.23 30.20
CA ASP A 441 -44.22 -19.93 31.41
C ASP A 441 -44.18 -21.46 31.19
N PRO A 442 -43.61 -22.25 32.12
CA PRO A 442 -43.57 -23.72 32.00
C PRO A 442 -44.93 -24.42 31.92
N ARG A 443 -46.04 -23.72 32.17
CA ARG A 443 -47.41 -24.27 32.16
C ARG A 443 -48.07 -24.25 30.77
N ASP A 444 -47.47 -23.58 29.79
CA ASP A 444 -48.01 -23.45 28.44
C ASP A 444 -47.55 -24.57 27.48
N ILE A 445 -46.98 -25.66 28.00
CA ILE A 445 -46.46 -26.80 27.23
C ILE A 445 -47.31 -28.04 27.53
N ASP A 446 -48.20 -28.39 26.59
CA ASP A 446 -48.85 -29.70 26.58
C ASP A 446 -47.86 -30.77 26.06
N PRO A 447 -47.58 -31.86 26.81
CA PRO A 447 -46.61 -32.86 26.38
C PRO A 447 -47.10 -33.83 25.29
N THR A 448 -48.37 -33.78 24.86
CA THR A 448 -49.00 -34.92 24.18
C THR A 448 -49.26 -34.80 22.67
N GLU A 449 -49.21 -33.62 22.07
CA GLU A 449 -49.30 -33.46 20.60
C GLU A 449 -48.24 -32.51 20.02
N GLY A 450 -47.52 -32.98 19.00
CA GLY A 450 -46.44 -32.23 18.34
C GLY A 450 -46.93 -31.14 17.38
N GLY A 451 -47.61 -30.12 17.89
CA GLY A 451 -48.12 -28.99 17.11
C GLY A 451 -48.27 -27.70 17.93
N ILE A 452 -47.83 -26.57 17.37
CA ILE A 452 -47.92 -25.25 18.03
C ILE A 452 -49.36 -24.71 17.92
N ALA A 453 -50.02 -24.50 19.06
CA ALA A 453 -51.41 -24.04 19.13
C ALA A 453 -51.59 -22.62 19.71
N ALA A 454 -50.94 -21.60 19.12
CA ALA A 454 -51.29 -20.18 19.26
C ALA A 454 -50.60 -19.31 18.17
N PRO A 455 -51.19 -18.19 17.71
CA PRO A 455 -50.60 -17.37 16.65
C PRO A 455 -49.47 -16.46 17.18
N LEU A 456 -48.30 -16.53 16.53
CA LEU A 456 -47.20 -15.59 16.77
C LEU A 456 -47.51 -14.19 16.19
N PRO A 457 -47.01 -13.10 16.81
CA PRO A 457 -47.23 -11.74 16.32
C PRO A 457 -46.54 -11.48 14.97
N ALA A 458 -47.14 -10.59 14.17
CA ALA A 458 -46.87 -10.44 12.73
C ALA A 458 -45.48 -9.85 12.33
N SER A 459 -44.55 -9.66 13.26
CA SER A 459 -43.24 -9.03 13.00
C SER A 459 -42.13 -9.99 12.53
N LEU A 460 -42.40 -11.31 12.44
CA LEU A 460 -41.43 -12.33 12.03
C LEU A 460 -41.89 -13.11 10.79
N HIS A 461 -41.68 -12.53 9.61
CA HIS A 461 -41.75 -13.23 8.32
C HIS A 461 -40.41 -13.13 7.58
N CYS A 462 -39.48 -14.05 7.88
CA CYS A 462 -38.33 -14.30 7.02
C CYS A 462 -37.89 -15.78 7.09
N THR A 463 -37.61 -16.38 5.93
CA THR A 463 -37.64 -17.84 5.74
C THR A 463 -36.48 -18.61 6.41
N ALA A 464 -35.46 -17.91 6.92
CA ALA A 464 -34.29 -18.52 7.57
C ALA A 464 -34.63 -19.28 8.87
N ALA A 465 -35.66 -18.86 9.61
CA ALA A 465 -35.98 -19.45 10.92
C ALA A 465 -36.48 -20.92 10.83
N ARG A 466 -37.05 -21.33 9.68
CA ARG A 466 -37.60 -22.69 9.50
C ARG A 466 -36.52 -23.76 9.30
N TYR A 467 -35.34 -23.40 8.80
CA TYR A 467 -34.25 -24.36 8.57
C TYR A 467 -33.43 -24.67 9.83
N TRP A 468 -33.31 -23.70 10.75
CA TRP A 468 -32.54 -23.89 11.99
C TRP A 468 -33.26 -24.78 13.02
N LEU A 469 -34.60 -24.68 13.11
CA LEU A 469 -35.41 -25.51 14.01
C LEU A 469 -35.40 -27.01 13.64
N GLY A 470 -35.17 -27.36 12.37
CA GLY A 470 -35.14 -28.75 11.90
C GLY A 470 -33.86 -29.52 12.27
N LEU A 471 -32.72 -28.85 12.39
CA LEU A 471 -31.43 -29.50 12.66
C LEU A 471 -31.19 -29.79 14.15
N CYS A 472 -31.69 -28.94 15.05
CA CYS A 472 -31.51 -29.13 16.49
C CYS A 472 -32.34 -30.30 17.07
N PHE A 473 -33.43 -30.71 16.40
CA PHE A 473 -34.30 -31.79 16.89
C PHE A 473 -33.74 -33.20 16.65
N PHE A 474 -32.78 -33.39 15.74
CA PHE A 474 -32.19 -34.71 15.43
C PHE A 474 -31.01 -35.12 16.33
N ALA A 475 -30.53 -34.23 17.20
CA ALA A 475 -29.31 -34.46 18.00
C ALA A 475 -29.56 -34.80 19.48
N ILE A 476 -30.84 -34.93 19.91
CA ILE A 476 -31.20 -35.03 21.34
C ILE A 476 -31.89 -36.37 21.70
N PHE A 477 -32.27 -37.21 20.73
CA PHE A 477 -32.92 -38.49 20.96
C PHE A 477 -32.20 -39.69 20.31
N ASP A 478 -31.04 -40.07 20.87
CA ASP A 478 -30.69 -41.50 21.02
C ASP A 478 -29.76 -41.70 22.22
N MET A 479 -30.35 -42.04 23.37
CA MET A 479 -29.65 -42.53 24.55
C MET A 479 -30.43 -43.69 25.17
N SER A 480 -30.41 -44.86 24.52
CA SER A 480 -30.76 -46.11 25.20
C SER A 480 -30.01 -47.33 24.65
N THR A 481 -28.82 -47.61 25.20
CA THR A 481 -28.36 -48.97 25.54
C THR A 481 -27.05 -48.94 26.34
N ASP A 482 -26.96 -49.74 27.40
CA ASP A 482 -25.82 -49.77 28.32
C ASP A 482 -24.55 -50.41 27.73
N LYS A 483 -23.41 -49.71 27.84
CA LYS A 483 -22.09 -50.26 28.26
C LYS A 483 -20.97 -49.20 28.29
N MET A 484 -20.08 -49.29 29.29
CA MET A 484 -18.76 -48.62 29.32
C MET A 484 -17.72 -49.34 28.45
N VAL A 485 -16.53 -48.73 28.28
CA VAL A 485 -15.32 -49.09 27.46
C VAL A 485 -15.31 -48.29 26.13
N SER A 486 -14.22 -47.67 25.63
CA SER A 486 -12.76 -47.86 25.75
C SER A 486 -12.01 -46.49 25.63
N SER A 487 -10.98 -46.16 26.42
CA SER A 487 -9.51 -46.36 26.21
C SER A 487 -8.86 -45.75 24.95
N ALA A 488 -7.65 -45.19 25.10
CA ALA A 488 -6.85 -44.58 24.02
C ALA A 488 -5.71 -45.50 23.52
N GLY A 489 -5.40 -45.47 22.21
CA GLY A 489 -4.05 -45.83 21.70
C GLY A 489 -3.93 -46.68 20.41
N VAL A 490 -3.60 -46.02 19.28
CA VAL A 490 -2.48 -46.35 18.34
C VAL A 490 -2.48 -47.65 17.45
N CYS A 491 -2.77 -47.44 16.14
CA CYS A 491 -2.01 -47.84 14.90
C CYS A 491 -1.96 -49.24 14.19
N TRP A 492 -1.97 -49.15 12.83
CA TRP A 492 -1.43 -50.02 11.73
C TRP A 492 -1.91 -51.50 11.61
N THR A 493 -1.98 -52.19 10.45
CA THR A 493 -1.43 -52.04 9.06
C THR A 493 -2.37 -52.73 8.06
N LEU A 494 -2.56 -52.27 6.81
CA LEU A 494 -1.91 -52.62 5.51
C LEU A 494 -2.60 -51.75 4.40
N ALA A 495 -2.10 -51.44 3.18
CA ALA A 495 -1.02 -51.89 2.29
C ALA A 495 -1.38 -52.93 1.20
N ASP A 496 -1.02 -52.62 -0.06
CA ASP A 496 -1.04 -53.37 -1.34
C ASP A 496 -2.43 -53.90 -1.83
N ASP A 497 -2.80 -53.90 -3.12
CA ASP A 497 -2.02 -54.23 -4.33
C ASP A 497 -1.57 -53.08 -5.26
N PHE A 498 -0.44 -53.35 -5.92
CA PHE A 498 0.22 -52.57 -6.96
C PHE A 498 0.21 -53.39 -8.29
N ALA A 499 0.50 -52.74 -9.42
CA ALA A 499 0.82 -53.35 -10.73
C ALA A 499 -0.27 -54.08 -11.55
N GLN A 500 -0.85 -53.34 -12.51
CA GLN A 500 -0.52 -53.53 -13.94
C GLN A 500 -0.51 -54.96 -14.53
N TRP A 501 -1.70 -55.51 -14.80
CA TRP A 501 -2.00 -56.51 -15.84
C TRP A 501 -3.48 -56.30 -16.21
N TRP A 502 -3.94 -56.19 -17.47
CA TRP A 502 -3.35 -56.48 -18.79
C TRP A 502 -3.80 -55.40 -19.78
N ALA A 503 -3.03 -55.16 -20.85
CA ALA A 503 -3.40 -54.23 -21.92
C ALA A 503 -3.68 -54.99 -23.21
N GLU A 504 -4.91 -54.91 -23.75
CA GLU A 504 -5.24 -55.29 -25.14
C GLU A 504 -6.70 -54.92 -25.46
N GLY A 505 -6.91 -54.25 -26.61
CA GLY A 505 -8.06 -54.42 -27.53
C GLY A 505 -9.48 -54.04 -27.07
N GLU A 506 -10.33 -53.41 -27.89
CA GLU A 506 -10.19 -52.87 -29.24
C GLU A 506 -11.13 -51.66 -29.46
N VAL A 507 -10.81 -50.93 -30.51
CA VAL A 507 -11.67 -50.02 -31.30
C VAL A 507 -13.07 -50.59 -31.56
N VAL A 508 -14.12 -49.74 -31.60
CA VAL A 508 -15.12 -49.68 -32.72
C VAL A 508 -16.06 -48.45 -32.63
N THR A 509 -15.81 -47.52 -33.56
CA THR A 509 -16.68 -46.57 -34.29
C THR A 509 -18.10 -46.17 -33.84
N GLY A 510 -18.42 -44.88 -34.08
CA GLY A 510 -19.79 -44.37 -34.27
C GLY A 510 -19.88 -42.84 -34.11
N LYS A 511 -19.46 -42.00 -35.07
CA LYS A 511 -20.30 -41.42 -36.17
C LYS A 511 -21.72 -41.06 -35.72
N GLU A 512 -22.34 -39.93 -36.02
CA GLU A 512 -22.09 -38.71 -36.82
C GLU A 512 -23.49 -38.04 -36.91
N LYS A 513 -23.56 -36.70 -36.97
CA LYS A 513 -24.64 -35.81 -37.47
C LYS A 513 -25.04 -34.74 -36.44
N GLY A 514 -25.14 -33.45 -36.79
CA GLY A 514 -24.82 -32.80 -38.05
C GLY A 514 -25.82 -31.71 -38.44
N VAL A 515 -25.27 -30.54 -38.82
CA VAL A 515 -25.88 -29.50 -39.68
C VAL A 515 -27.08 -28.71 -39.10
N GLY A 516 -26.89 -27.39 -39.04
CA GLY A 516 -27.93 -26.37 -38.90
C GLY A 516 -27.29 -25.00 -39.14
N SER A 517 -27.59 -24.33 -40.25
CA SER A 517 -26.69 -23.35 -40.86
C SER A 517 -27.38 -22.09 -41.39
N VAL A 518 -26.57 -21.02 -41.53
CA VAL A 518 -26.78 -19.80 -42.33
C VAL A 518 -27.70 -18.71 -41.75
N GLY A 519 -27.17 -17.49 -41.74
CA GLY A 519 -27.87 -16.23 -41.47
C GLY A 519 -26.95 -15.04 -41.77
N SER A 520 -26.73 -14.73 -43.05
CA SER A 520 -25.78 -13.72 -43.55
C SER A 520 -26.42 -12.36 -43.84
N VAL A 521 -25.78 -11.25 -43.42
CA VAL A 521 -25.92 -9.92 -44.05
C VAL A 521 -24.56 -9.19 -44.01
N THR A 522 -24.21 -8.52 -45.10
CA THR A 522 -22.96 -7.75 -45.30
C THR A 522 -23.27 -6.25 -45.59
N PRO A 523 -22.29 -5.32 -45.74
CA PRO A 523 -22.37 -3.98 -45.15
C PRO A 523 -22.89 -2.87 -46.09
N ILE A 524 -23.13 -1.67 -45.53
CA ILE A 524 -23.38 -0.43 -46.28
C ILE A 524 -22.61 0.75 -45.69
N SER A 525 -21.97 1.51 -46.59
CA SER A 525 -21.43 2.87 -46.44
C SER A 525 -21.09 3.39 -47.85
N PRO A 526 -20.87 4.69 -48.11
CA PRO A 526 -21.24 5.90 -47.37
C PRO A 526 -22.07 6.88 -48.24
N GLU A 527 -22.54 8.01 -47.70
CA GLU A 527 -22.94 9.15 -48.54
C GLU A 527 -22.71 10.51 -47.85
N SER A 528 -22.55 11.55 -48.66
CA SER A 528 -21.98 12.86 -48.29
C SER A 528 -22.96 14.01 -48.52
N THR A 529 -22.92 15.04 -47.67
CA THR A 529 -23.29 16.42 -48.09
C THR A 529 -22.40 17.46 -47.42
N ALA A 530 -22.13 18.56 -48.14
CA ALA A 530 -21.37 19.71 -47.67
C ALA A 530 -22.30 20.91 -47.42
N GLY A 531 -21.93 21.80 -46.49
CA GLY A 531 -22.64 23.05 -46.21
C GLY A 531 -21.72 24.08 -45.56
N VAL A 532 -21.83 25.35 -45.98
CA VAL A 532 -20.91 26.45 -45.63
C VAL A 532 -21.56 27.39 -44.59
N ALA A 533 -20.74 28.01 -43.73
CA ALA A 533 -21.14 28.95 -42.66
C ALA A 533 -21.63 30.32 -43.19
N PRO A 534 -22.24 31.21 -42.35
CA PRO A 534 -21.41 32.13 -41.53
C PRO A 534 -21.96 32.55 -40.14
N THR A 535 -21.16 33.38 -39.46
CA THR A 535 -21.25 34.02 -38.12
C THR A 535 -22.47 34.90 -37.78
N PRO A 536 -22.69 35.15 -36.46
CA PRO A 536 -22.97 36.50 -35.95
C PRO A 536 -22.01 36.97 -34.82
N GLY A 537 -22.05 38.27 -34.49
CA GLY A 537 -21.07 39.00 -33.68
C GLY A 537 -21.41 39.24 -32.19
N PRO A 538 -20.86 40.31 -31.56
CA PRO A 538 -20.69 40.41 -30.11
C PRO A 538 -21.89 40.98 -29.33
N MET A 539 -21.91 40.76 -28.00
CA MET A 539 -22.81 41.43 -27.05
C MET A 539 -22.03 42.08 -25.89
N GLU A 540 -22.69 43.03 -25.23
CA GLU A 540 -22.10 44.16 -24.51
C GLU A 540 -21.75 43.89 -23.03
N GLN A 541 -20.87 44.74 -22.49
CA GLN A 541 -20.66 44.89 -21.05
C GLN A 541 -21.81 45.70 -20.42
N VAL A 542 -22.36 45.21 -19.31
CA VAL A 542 -23.21 46.01 -18.41
C VAL A 542 -22.52 46.11 -17.05
N THR A 543 -22.13 47.33 -16.69
CA THR A 543 -21.62 47.68 -15.35
C THR A 543 -22.75 48.07 -14.42
N CYS A 544 -22.70 47.64 -13.15
CA CYS A 544 -23.49 48.27 -12.07
C CYS A 544 -22.59 48.50 -10.83
N PRO A 545 -22.48 49.73 -10.30
CA PRO A 545 -21.52 50.06 -9.23
C PRO A 545 -22.19 50.17 -7.84
N SER A 546 -21.74 49.39 -6.84
CA SER A 546 -22.00 49.66 -5.40
C SER A 546 -21.26 48.74 -4.42
N LEU A 547 -19.93 48.55 -4.53
CA LEU A 547 -19.13 47.79 -3.53
C LEU A 547 -17.74 48.39 -3.23
N VAL A 548 -17.40 49.56 -3.79
CA VAL A 548 -16.01 50.08 -3.76
C VAL A 548 -15.69 50.94 -2.53
N GLU A 549 -16.69 51.52 -1.85
CA GLU A 549 -16.45 52.48 -0.76
C GLU A 549 -16.35 51.83 0.64
N GLU A 550 -17.05 50.74 0.92
CA GLU A 550 -17.04 50.11 2.26
C GLU A 550 -15.72 49.34 2.56
N ALA A 551 -15.04 48.82 1.54
CA ALA A 551 -13.77 48.11 1.71
C ALA A 551 -12.60 49.01 2.16
N SER A 552 -12.70 50.33 1.96
CA SER A 552 -11.61 51.28 2.19
C SER A 552 -11.42 51.64 3.68
N GLN A 553 -12.50 51.62 4.47
CA GLN A 553 -12.44 52.03 5.88
C GLN A 553 -12.07 50.90 6.86
N ALA A 554 -12.25 49.62 6.49
CA ALA A 554 -11.89 48.48 7.33
C ALA A 554 -10.36 48.23 7.43
N ALA A 555 -9.57 48.74 6.48
CA ALA A 555 -8.13 48.50 6.39
C ALA A 555 -7.26 49.33 7.36
N LEU A 556 -7.86 50.25 8.13
CA LEU A 556 -7.14 51.24 8.94
C LEU A 556 -7.03 50.91 10.44
N THR A 557 -7.62 49.80 10.91
CA THR A 557 -7.81 49.55 12.37
C THR A 557 -7.22 48.22 12.87
N ALA A 558 -6.16 47.72 12.22
CA ALA A 558 -5.43 46.52 12.64
C ALA A 558 -3.92 46.79 12.81
N GLN A 559 -3.58 47.68 13.74
CA GLN A 559 -2.22 47.82 14.29
C GLN A 559 -2.31 47.82 15.82
N THR A 560 -1.95 46.71 16.48
CA THR A 560 -1.22 46.67 17.77
C THR A 560 -1.06 45.24 18.32
N SER A 561 0.12 44.65 18.15
CA SER A 561 0.88 43.90 19.18
C SER A 561 2.20 43.42 18.57
N GLY A 562 3.27 43.22 19.36
CA GLY A 562 4.44 42.45 18.88
C GLY A 562 5.69 43.19 18.35
N SER A 563 6.04 44.38 18.86
CA SER A 563 7.44 44.91 18.82
C SER A 563 8.12 45.16 17.45
N LEU A 564 7.62 46.15 16.69
CA LEU A 564 8.51 46.95 15.84
C LEU A 564 9.33 47.93 16.70
N ARG A 565 10.64 47.69 16.81
CA ARG A 565 11.63 48.65 17.33
C ARG A 565 12.88 48.66 16.46
N ASP A 566 12.88 49.51 15.43
CA ASP A 566 13.77 50.68 15.46
C ASP A 566 13.19 51.82 14.60
N SER A 567 13.66 53.01 14.90
CA SER A 567 13.37 54.31 14.31
C SER A 567 13.95 54.51 12.91
N GLY A 568 13.26 55.32 12.11
CA GLY A 568 13.64 55.65 10.74
C GLY A 568 12.40 55.69 9.84
N SER A 569 12.37 56.64 8.91
CA SER A 569 11.29 56.81 7.92
C SER A 569 10.78 55.47 7.38
N ARG A 570 9.46 55.24 7.41
CA ARG A 570 8.86 54.06 6.78
C ARG A 570 9.17 54.14 5.27
N LEU A 571 10.17 53.39 4.81
CA LEU A 571 10.73 53.55 3.45
C LEU A 571 9.79 53.04 2.36
N PHE A 572 8.77 52.26 2.74
CA PHE A 572 7.79 51.70 1.82
C PHE A 572 6.40 51.55 2.44
N SER A 573 5.40 51.40 1.59
CA SER A 573 4.03 51.02 1.95
C SER A 573 3.63 49.73 1.24
N ILE A 574 2.76 48.92 1.85
CA ILE A 574 2.11 47.78 1.20
C ILE A 574 0.77 48.25 0.63
N ARG A 575 0.54 48.06 -0.67
CA ARG A 575 -0.71 48.42 -1.37
C ARG A 575 -0.97 47.45 -2.53
N PRO A 576 -2.17 47.40 -3.13
CA PRO A 576 -2.43 46.56 -4.30
C PRO A 576 -1.44 46.84 -5.42
N SER A 577 -0.92 45.78 -6.06
CA SER A 577 0.04 45.91 -7.16
C SER A 577 -0.65 45.79 -8.53
N PRO A 578 -0.24 46.56 -9.56
CA PRO A 578 -0.67 46.35 -10.95
C PRO A 578 -0.35 44.94 -11.49
N LYS A 579 0.61 44.23 -10.88
CA LYS A 579 0.97 42.84 -11.21
C LYS A 579 0.02 41.79 -10.59
N GLY A 580 -0.96 42.22 -9.80
CA GLY A 580 -1.81 41.36 -8.97
C GLY A 580 -1.34 41.28 -7.52
N GLY A 581 -2.27 40.94 -6.61
CA GLY A 581 -1.99 40.83 -5.19
C GLY A 581 -1.58 42.16 -4.53
N MET A 582 -0.81 42.06 -3.45
CA MET A 582 -0.23 43.20 -2.73
C MET A 582 1.26 43.32 -3.07
N GLY A 583 1.75 44.54 -3.21
CA GLY A 583 3.17 44.85 -3.43
C GLY A 583 3.68 45.88 -2.44
N ALA A 584 4.99 45.88 -2.20
CA ALA A 584 5.70 46.90 -1.44
C ALA A 584 6.17 48.02 -2.39
N PHE A 585 5.91 49.29 -2.05
CA PHE A 585 6.27 50.44 -2.90
C PHE A 585 7.02 51.51 -2.11
N ALA A 586 8.12 52.02 -2.66
CA ALA A 586 8.95 53.05 -2.05
C ALA A 586 8.17 54.34 -1.78
N LEU A 587 8.33 54.92 -0.59
CA LEU A 587 7.68 56.18 -0.15
C LEU A 587 8.58 57.42 -0.35
N SER A 588 9.84 57.21 -0.74
CA SER A 588 10.80 58.23 -1.14
C SER A 588 11.85 57.57 -2.01
N ASP A 589 12.78 58.35 -2.58
CA ASP A 589 14.02 57.78 -3.10
C ASP A 589 14.78 57.02 -1.98
N ILE A 590 15.36 55.86 -2.31
CA ILE A 590 16.14 55.01 -1.40
C ILE A 590 17.48 54.68 -2.07
N ALA A 591 18.59 54.98 -1.39
CA ALA A 591 19.93 54.70 -1.91
C ALA A 591 20.24 53.19 -1.96
N GLU A 592 21.15 52.77 -2.84
CA GLU A 592 21.70 51.42 -2.89
C GLU A 592 22.23 50.92 -1.53
N SER A 593 22.10 49.62 -1.26
CA SER A 593 22.55 48.94 -0.04
C SER A 593 21.91 49.42 1.28
N THR A 594 20.86 50.25 1.21
CA THR A 594 20.04 50.62 2.36
C THR A 594 19.27 49.40 2.87
N VAL A 595 19.33 49.13 4.18
CA VAL A 595 18.47 48.14 4.85
C VAL A 595 17.08 48.74 5.00
N ILE A 596 16.09 48.16 4.34
CA ILE A 596 14.71 48.67 4.30
C ILE A 596 13.80 48.01 5.34
N MET A 597 14.16 46.81 5.79
CA MET A 597 13.37 46.02 6.74
C MET A 597 14.26 44.97 7.41
N LYS A 598 13.97 44.70 8.69
CA LYS A 598 14.34 43.46 9.37
C LYS A 598 13.06 42.88 9.98
N GLU A 599 12.79 41.60 9.75
CA GLU A 599 11.56 40.96 10.20
C GLU A 599 11.86 39.64 10.92
N LEU A 600 11.23 39.42 12.08
CA LEU A 600 11.28 38.13 12.79
C LEU A 600 10.32 37.14 12.11
N ALA A 601 10.69 35.86 12.12
CA ALA A 601 9.78 34.82 11.66
C ALA A 601 8.57 34.71 12.60
N LEU A 602 7.36 34.66 12.03
CA LEU A 602 6.13 34.32 12.74
C LEU A 602 6.24 32.93 13.37
N PHE A 603 6.75 31.98 12.57
CA PHE A 603 7.20 30.65 13.01
C PHE A 603 8.23 30.08 12.01
N LEU A 604 8.93 29.01 12.41
CA LEU A 604 9.84 28.25 11.54
C LEU A 604 9.40 26.79 11.52
N ALA A 605 9.12 26.25 10.34
CA ALA A 605 8.76 24.84 10.15
C ALA A 605 9.65 24.17 9.09
N THR A 606 9.87 22.87 9.23
CA THR A 606 10.37 22.03 8.14
C THR A 606 9.23 21.72 7.16
N ASP A 607 9.54 21.45 5.89
CA ASP A 607 8.53 21.23 4.83
C ASP A 607 7.64 19.96 4.99
N GLY A 608 7.72 19.24 6.11
CA GLY A 608 6.89 18.08 6.43
C GLY A 608 5.61 18.46 7.20
N LYS A 609 4.45 17.96 6.75
CA LYS A 609 3.11 18.38 7.21
C LYS A 609 2.88 18.35 8.73
N GLY A 610 3.42 17.36 9.45
CA GLY A 610 3.23 17.23 10.89
C GLY A 610 3.75 18.43 11.69
N HIS A 611 4.87 19.02 11.27
CA HIS A 611 5.49 20.14 11.98
C HIS A 611 4.83 21.49 11.70
N LEU A 612 4.10 21.64 10.59
CA LEU A 612 3.36 22.87 10.33
C LEU A 612 2.18 23.04 11.29
N ALA A 613 1.42 21.96 11.56
CA ALA A 613 0.32 21.98 12.52
C ALA A 613 0.80 22.36 13.93
N GLU A 614 1.89 21.72 14.40
CA GLU A 614 2.52 22.00 15.70
C GLU A 614 2.96 23.47 15.85
N GLU A 615 3.46 24.11 14.79
CA GLU A 615 3.84 25.52 14.83
C GLU A 615 2.63 26.46 14.76
N LEU A 616 1.62 26.15 13.94
CA LEU A 616 0.38 26.94 13.85
C LEU A 616 -0.44 26.90 15.16
N GLU A 617 -0.38 25.79 15.90
CA GLU A 617 -0.98 25.65 17.23
C GLU A 617 -0.38 26.59 18.28
N LYS A 618 0.88 27.01 18.11
CA LYS A 618 1.59 27.94 19.03
C LYS A 618 1.26 29.41 18.79
N LEU A 619 0.68 29.75 17.64
CA LEU A 619 0.31 31.12 17.28
C LEU A 619 -0.92 31.61 18.05
N SER A 620 -0.96 32.92 18.31
CA SER A 620 -2.19 33.60 18.77
C SER A 620 -3.30 33.53 17.71
N VAL A 621 -4.54 33.84 18.11
CA VAL A 621 -5.69 33.90 17.19
C VAL A 621 -5.49 34.98 16.13
N GLU A 622 -4.91 36.12 16.53
CA GLU A 622 -4.56 37.24 15.66
C GLU A 622 -3.44 36.85 14.68
N GLU A 623 -2.38 36.21 15.16
CA GLU A 623 -1.26 35.72 14.36
C GLU A 623 -1.71 34.68 13.31
N ARG A 624 -2.57 33.72 13.71
CA ARG A 624 -3.15 32.73 12.79
C ARG A 624 -4.09 33.38 11.79
N THR A 625 -4.83 34.41 12.20
CA THR A 625 -5.68 35.21 11.30
C THR A 625 -4.84 35.94 10.25
N GLU A 626 -3.73 36.59 10.61
CA GLU A 626 -2.83 37.22 9.65
C GLU A 626 -2.13 36.22 8.71
N PHE A 627 -1.73 35.06 9.23
CA PHE A 627 -1.24 33.94 8.42
C PHE A 627 -2.29 33.51 7.37
N SER A 628 -3.55 33.36 7.77
CA SER A 628 -4.65 32.94 6.89
C SER A 628 -5.00 33.93 5.76
N LYS A 629 -4.46 35.16 5.81
CA LYS A 629 -4.57 36.24 4.80
C LYS A 629 -3.36 36.33 3.88
N LEU A 630 -2.42 35.40 3.98
CA LEU A 630 -1.31 35.27 3.02
C LEU A 630 -1.80 34.66 1.70
N ALA A 631 -0.99 34.76 0.65
CA ALA A 631 -1.38 34.25 -0.67
C ALA A 631 -1.53 32.72 -0.63
N CYS A 632 -2.57 32.17 -1.22
CA CYS A 632 -2.82 30.72 -1.25
C CYS A 632 -2.87 30.24 -2.69
N TYR A 633 -1.80 29.62 -3.19
CA TYR A 633 -1.87 28.88 -4.44
C TYR A 633 -2.38 27.46 -4.15
N GLU A 634 -3.69 27.29 -4.25
CA GLU A 634 -4.44 26.09 -3.84
C GLU A 634 -4.05 24.80 -4.58
N LEU A 635 -3.30 24.90 -5.69
CA LEU A 635 -2.77 23.74 -6.39
C LEU A 635 -1.49 23.15 -5.74
N LEU A 636 -0.86 23.84 -4.78
CA LEU A 636 0.35 23.35 -4.09
C LEU A 636 0.06 22.30 -3.02
N ASP A 637 -1.12 22.35 -2.40
CA ASP A 637 -1.59 21.38 -1.43
C ASP A 637 -3.11 21.49 -1.26
N ARG A 638 -3.78 20.38 -0.91
CA ARG A 638 -5.21 20.37 -0.57
C ARG A 638 -5.48 20.90 0.82
N ASP A 639 -4.48 20.90 1.69
CA ASP A 639 -4.54 21.58 2.97
C ASP A 639 -4.21 23.06 2.79
N ARG A 640 -5.17 23.94 3.12
CA ARG A 640 -5.07 25.39 2.88
C ARG A 640 -3.88 26.02 3.61
N ASP A 641 -3.62 25.61 4.84
CA ASP A 641 -2.52 26.15 5.64
C ASP A 641 -1.17 25.69 5.09
N THR A 642 -1.06 24.44 4.62
CA THR A 642 0.13 23.94 3.90
C THR A 642 0.32 24.64 2.56
N ALA A 643 -0.76 24.92 1.80
CA ALA A 643 -0.68 25.67 0.55
C ALA A 643 -0.21 27.12 0.79
N ILE A 644 -0.76 27.79 1.79
CA ILE A 644 -0.30 29.12 2.24
C ILE A 644 1.17 29.06 2.65
N PHE A 645 1.57 28.09 3.48
CA PHE A 645 2.96 27.96 3.91
C PHE A 645 3.90 27.77 2.72
N LYS A 646 3.60 26.84 1.82
CA LYS A 646 4.40 26.58 0.60
C LYS A 646 4.52 27.82 -0.29
N THR A 647 3.44 28.59 -0.44
CA THR A 647 3.37 29.81 -1.28
C THR A 647 4.20 30.97 -0.73
N ASN A 648 4.34 31.12 0.60
CA ASN A 648 4.89 32.34 1.23
C ASN A 648 6.21 32.14 2.01
N ARG A 649 6.67 30.90 2.20
CA ARG A 649 7.85 30.60 3.02
C ARG A 649 9.17 31.15 2.44
N PHE A 650 10.05 31.59 3.34
CA PHE A 650 11.45 31.91 3.05
C PHE A 650 12.36 30.83 3.64
N ARG A 651 13.40 30.39 2.91
CA ARG A 651 14.34 29.37 3.41
C ARG A 651 15.30 29.97 4.44
N THR A 652 15.45 29.31 5.58
CA THR A 652 16.25 29.74 6.73
C THR A 652 17.28 28.68 7.16
N GLY A 653 17.84 27.94 6.19
CA GLY A 653 18.77 26.82 6.42
C GLY A 653 18.08 25.47 6.24
N SER A 654 18.02 24.65 7.30
CA SER A 654 17.33 23.35 7.32
C SER A 654 15.81 23.46 7.52
N SER A 655 15.30 24.66 7.78
CA SER A 655 13.88 24.98 7.93
C SER A 655 13.48 26.14 7.01
N SER A 656 12.17 26.37 6.87
CA SER A 656 11.59 27.52 6.20
C SER A 656 10.71 28.31 7.18
N GLY A 657 10.63 29.62 7.02
CA GLY A 657 9.89 30.52 7.91
C GLY A 657 8.83 31.35 7.20
N ILE A 658 7.81 31.75 7.95
CA ILE A 658 6.81 32.74 7.50
C ILE A 658 7.14 34.10 8.09
N PHE A 659 7.03 35.12 7.25
CA PHE A 659 7.35 36.52 7.55
C PHE A 659 6.23 37.36 6.92
N LEU A 660 5.36 37.97 7.74
CA LEU A 660 4.08 38.53 7.31
C LEU A 660 4.21 39.73 6.35
N VAL A 661 5.27 40.53 6.50
CA VAL A 661 5.55 41.71 5.65
C VAL A 661 6.39 41.30 4.43
N ALA A 662 7.42 40.47 4.61
CA ALA A 662 8.25 39.97 3.50
C ALA A 662 7.43 39.16 2.47
N SER A 663 6.39 38.44 2.92
CA SER A 663 5.42 37.74 2.05
C SER A 663 4.56 38.67 1.18
N ARG A 664 4.75 39.99 1.25
CA ARG A 664 4.05 41.01 0.43
C ARG A 664 4.96 41.66 -0.63
N PHE A 665 6.18 41.16 -0.82
CA PHE A 665 7.12 41.64 -1.84
C PHE A 665 7.00 40.77 -3.09
N ASN A 666 6.55 41.35 -4.20
CA ASN A 666 6.32 40.62 -5.45
C ASN A 666 7.61 40.14 -6.14
N HIS A 667 7.45 39.17 -7.05
CA HIS A 667 8.54 38.63 -7.85
C HIS A 667 9.02 39.60 -8.95
N SER A 668 10.34 39.63 -9.17
CA SER A 668 10.97 40.08 -10.42
C SER A 668 12.22 39.25 -10.71
N CYS A 669 12.44 38.87 -11.98
CA CYS A 669 13.70 38.29 -12.43
C CYS A 669 14.87 39.30 -12.44
N ASN A 670 14.57 40.60 -12.38
CA ASN A 670 15.54 41.65 -12.09
C ASN A 670 15.10 42.40 -10.81
N PRO A 671 15.30 41.80 -9.63
CA PRO A 671 14.77 42.35 -8.38
C PRO A 671 15.59 43.54 -7.91
N VAL A 672 14.91 44.53 -7.34
CA VAL A 672 15.52 45.71 -6.71
C VAL A 672 15.93 45.44 -5.26
N ILE A 673 15.37 44.41 -4.63
CA ILE A 673 15.71 43.98 -3.27
C ILE A 673 16.53 42.68 -3.29
N ARG A 674 17.55 42.62 -2.43
CA ARG A 674 18.19 41.38 -1.97
C ARG A 674 17.76 41.12 -0.53
N TYR A 675 17.68 39.84 -0.16
CA TYR A 675 17.43 39.45 1.21
C TYR A 675 18.46 38.44 1.70
N SER A 676 18.64 38.40 3.02
CA SER A 676 19.46 37.41 3.73
C SER A 676 18.83 37.07 5.08
N TYR A 677 19.18 35.93 5.66
CA TYR A 677 18.73 35.54 6.99
C TYR A 677 19.87 35.68 8.00
N ASP A 678 19.66 36.48 9.03
CA ASP A 678 20.53 36.58 10.20
C ASP A 678 20.13 35.52 11.22
N TYR A 679 20.88 34.43 11.22
CA TYR A 679 20.71 33.29 12.12
C TYR A 679 20.88 33.66 13.61
N SER A 680 21.67 34.69 13.92
CA SER A 680 21.96 35.09 15.31
C SER A 680 20.76 35.79 15.95
N ASN A 681 20.08 36.62 15.15
CA ASN A 681 18.91 37.39 15.58
C ASN A 681 17.58 36.77 15.11
N ARG A 682 17.63 35.67 14.34
CA ARG A 682 16.50 34.98 13.69
C ARG A 682 15.67 35.89 12.77
N GLN A 683 16.31 36.87 12.13
CA GLN A 683 15.66 37.91 11.33
C GLN A 683 15.95 37.78 9.83
N LEU A 684 14.94 38.01 9.01
CA LEU A 684 15.06 38.20 7.57
C LEU A 684 15.35 39.68 7.30
N ILE A 685 16.47 39.97 6.64
CA ILE A 685 16.97 41.32 6.38
C ILE A 685 16.82 41.62 4.89
N PHE A 686 16.10 42.70 4.57
CA PHE A 686 15.90 43.16 3.18
C PHE A 686 16.72 44.43 2.93
N SER A 687 17.41 44.49 1.78
CA SER A 687 18.21 45.65 1.38
C SER A 687 18.10 45.95 -0.11
N THR A 688 18.20 47.22 -0.49
CA THR A 688 18.24 47.64 -1.89
C THR A 688 19.51 47.14 -2.60
N LYS A 689 19.38 46.73 -3.87
CA LYS A 689 20.47 46.29 -4.76
C LYS A 689 20.98 47.38 -5.71
N ARG A 690 20.28 48.52 -5.76
CA ARG A 690 20.58 49.74 -6.50
C ARG A 690 19.78 50.89 -5.88
N ASP A 691 19.98 52.10 -6.37
CA ASP A 691 19.05 53.20 -6.07
C ASP A 691 17.62 52.85 -6.56
N VAL A 692 16.64 53.20 -5.73
CA VAL A 692 15.20 53.01 -5.96
C VAL A 692 14.53 54.36 -5.95
N LYS A 693 13.58 54.60 -6.85
CA LYS A 693 12.83 55.86 -6.92
C LYS A 693 11.53 55.83 -6.11
N GLU A 694 11.10 57.00 -5.64
CA GLU A 694 9.78 57.15 -5.04
C GLU A 694 8.67 56.55 -5.93
N GLY A 695 7.77 55.77 -5.33
CA GLY A 695 6.69 55.08 -6.03
C GLY A 695 7.07 53.78 -6.74
N GLU A 696 8.35 53.41 -6.81
CA GLU A 696 8.82 52.15 -7.43
C GLU A 696 8.46 50.92 -6.59
N GLU A 697 8.12 49.80 -7.24
CA GLU A 697 7.79 48.53 -6.57
C GLU A 697 9.05 47.77 -6.12
N LEU A 698 9.12 47.50 -4.82
CA LEU A 698 10.18 46.74 -4.17
C LEU A 698 9.96 45.25 -4.41
N THR A 699 10.61 44.75 -5.45
CA THR A 699 10.52 43.34 -5.87
C THR A 699 11.72 42.50 -5.42
N ILE A 700 11.46 41.24 -5.10
CA ILE A 700 12.45 40.19 -4.79
C ILE A 700 12.45 39.10 -5.87
N MET A 701 13.44 38.21 -5.85
CA MET A 701 13.43 37.00 -6.69
C MET A 701 13.04 35.80 -5.84
N TYR A 702 11.88 35.20 -6.13
CA TYR A 702 11.41 33.96 -5.47
C TYR A 702 12.29 32.77 -5.86
N THR A 703 12.59 32.63 -7.15
CA THR A 703 13.38 31.55 -7.73
C THR A 703 14.24 32.10 -8.88
N PRO A 704 15.48 31.63 -9.07
CA PRO A 704 16.31 31.97 -10.22
C PRO A 704 15.88 31.26 -11.51
N ASN A 705 15.01 30.25 -11.45
CA ASN A 705 14.42 29.61 -12.62
C ASN A 705 12.94 30.01 -12.73
N SER A 706 12.61 30.80 -13.76
CA SER A 706 11.26 31.32 -14.01
C SER A 706 10.22 30.23 -14.31
N GLN A 707 10.63 29.04 -14.77
CA GLN A 707 9.72 27.93 -15.04
C GLN A 707 9.02 27.41 -13.78
N TYR A 708 9.65 27.55 -12.61
CA TYR A 708 9.04 27.17 -11.34
C TYR A 708 8.02 28.20 -10.82
N LEU A 709 7.87 29.38 -11.42
CA LEU A 709 6.91 30.39 -10.94
C LEU A 709 5.45 29.92 -11.10
N SER A 710 5.10 29.26 -12.20
CA SER A 710 3.77 28.70 -12.39
C SER A 710 3.52 27.44 -11.56
N MET A 711 4.58 26.66 -11.30
CA MET A 711 4.50 25.43 -10.50
C MET A 711 4.42 25.70 -9.00
N ASP A 712 5.23 26.63 -8.49
CA ASP A 712 5.40 26.89 -7.06
C ASP A 712 4.56 28.09 -6.56
N TYR A 713 4.09 28.97 -7.46
CA TYR A 713 3.37 30.20 -7.08
C TYR A 713 2.17 30.57 -7.97
N GLY A 714 1.89 29.81 -9.03
CA GLY A 714 0.66 29.95 -9.83
C GLY A 714 0.60 31.11 -10.82
N PHE A 715 1.73 31.77 -11.13
CA PHE A 715 1.77 32.86 -12.12
C PHE A 715 2.92 32.72 -13.11
N LEU A 716 2.78 33.36 -14.27
CA LEU A 716 3.84 33.47 -15.28
C LEU A 716 4.64 34.76 -15.08
N CYS A 717 5.95 34.71 -15.33
CA CYS A 717 6.79 35.90 -15.21
C CYS A 717 6.45 36.92 -16.31
N ASP A 718 6.22 38.17 -15.92
CA ASP A 718 5.90 39.28 -16.82
C ASP A 718 7.17 40.00 -17.36
N CYS A 719 8.35 39.42 -17.16
CA CYS A 719 9.64 40.07 -17.44
C CYS A 719 9.94 40.31 -18.94
N GLY A 720 9.17 39.71 -19.86
CA GLY A 720 9.31 39.85 -21.31
C GLY A 720 10.55 39.19 -21.95
N VAL A 721 11.58 38.90 -21.16
CA VAL A 721 12.83 38.20 -21.56
C VAL A 721 12.80 36.71 -21.18
N CYS A 722 11.95 36.37 -20.22
CA CYS A 722 11.80 35.04 -19.65
C CYS A 722 11.00 34.19 -20.63
N ASP A 723 11.58 33.10 -21.15
CA ASP A 723 10.82 32.16 -22.00
C ASP A 723 9.55 31.73 -21.27
N PRO A 724 8.35 31.88 -21.87
CA PRO A 724 7.15 31.32 -21.27
C PRO A 724 7.34 29.79 -21.22
N PRO A 725 6.98 29.13 -20.10
CA PRO A 725 7.03 27.68 -20.06
C PRO A 725 6.21 27.12 -21.22
N LEU A 726 6.76 26.10 -21.90
CA LEU A 726 6.02 25.29 -22.86
C LEU A 726 4.65 24.99 -22.27
N LYS A 727 3.57 25.32 -23.00
CA LYS A 727 2.17 25.23 -22.52
C LYS A 727 2.02 24.02 -21.62
N VAL A 728 1.79 24.26 -20.33
CA VAL A 728 1.56 23.19 -19.35
C VAL A 728 0.53 22.26 -19.96
N PRO A 729 0.83 20.95 -20.14
CA PRO A 729 -0.16 20.01 -20.64
C PRO A 729 -1.36 20.10 -19.69
N VAL A 730 -2.55 20.40 -20.23
CA VAL A 730 -3.75 20.64 -19.43
C VAL A 730 -4.20 19.32 -18.80
N TYR A 731 -3.60 18.99 -17.66
CA TYR A 731 -3.97 17.86 -16.81
C TYR A 731 -5.04 18.23 -15.77
N TYR A 732 -5.67 19.40 -15.91
CA TYR A 732 -6.63 19.96 -14.96
C TYR A 732 -8.08 20.08 -15.45
N ASP A 733 -8.42 19.55 -16.64
CA ASP A 733 -9.81 19.45 -17.15
C ASP A 733 -10.62 18.30 -16.49
N ARG A 734 -10.47 18.11 -15.17
CA ARG A 734 -11.29 17.17 -14.37
C ARG A 734 -11.98 17.79 -13.16
N TRP A 735 -11.88 19.11 -12.98
CA TRP A 735 -12.47 19.81 -11.83
C TRP A 735 -13.41 20.98 -12.21
N ALA A 736 -13.49 21.37 -13.49
CA ALA A 736 -14.38 22.45 -13.95
C ALA A 736 -15.88 22.06 -13.97
N ASP A 737 -16.21 20.78 -14.20
CA ASP A 737 -17.61 20.32 -14.38
C ASP A 737 -18.35 19.97 -13.06
N LYS A 738 -17.86 20.44 -11.90
CA LYS A 738 -18.52 20.22 -10.61
C LYS A 738 -18.55 21.45 -9.70
N VAL A 739 -18.98 22.58 -10.25
CA VAL A 739 -19.65 23.62 -9.48
C VAL A 739 -21.16 23.39 -9.59
N PRO A 740 -21.85 22.89 -8.55
CA PRO A 740 -23.31 22.98 -8.51
C PRO A 740 -23.69 24.45 -8.46
N HIS A 741 -24.61 24.88 -9.32
CA HIS A 741 -25.26 26.17 -9.17
C HIS A 741 -26.00 26.27 -7.83
N GLU A 742 -26.17 27.51 -7.39
CA GLU A 742 -26.82 27.94 -6.17
C GLU A 742 -28.13 27.20 -5.85
N THR A 743 -28.30 26.85 -4.58
CA THR A 743 -29.61 26.90 -3.93
C THR A 743 -29.43 27.58 -2.57
N ASP A 744 -30.12 28.70 -2.38
CA ASP A 744 -30.27 29.36 -1.09
C ASP A 744 -30.91 28.40 -0.07
N ASP A 745 -30.33 28.31 1.13
CA ASP A 745 -31.01 28.33 2.45
C ASP A 745 -30.06 27.87 3.58
N TRP A 746 -30.14 28.58 4.72
CA TRP A 746 -29.47 28.38 6.04
C TRP A 746 -28.06 28.95 6.25
#